data_AF-A0A7C6BKH1-F1
#
_entry.id   AF-A0A7C6BKH1-F1
#
_cell.length_a   1.000
_cell.length_b   1.000
_cell.length_c   1.000
_cell.angle_alpha   90.00
_cell.angle_beta   90.00
_cell.angle_gamma   90.00
#
_symmetry.space_group_name_H-M   'P 1'
#
loop_
_entity.id
_entity.type
_entity.pdbx_description
1 polymer ?
#
loop_
_entity_poly.entity_id
_entity_poly.type
_entity_poly.pdbx_seq_one_letter_code
_entity_poly.pdbx_strand_id
1 'polypeptide(L)'
;MKRTGAVLLALLLLLLPLQSLALEGYARFGKGSNAIVWPFQYEDSYFDTPGTSYQHALAQASLGMALSAFRKADVPLEESHGDIKTFFEELGFEQPLFSHYHLQPSISTIATAMAHKKLGAYTLLAVAVSGGGYKDEWKSNFSIGDSAHHIGFDSAAQQVLQRVSAYLSQHRLLNHRVKIWVSGYSRAAATSNRLGALLQDERLVRPEDLYVYTFATPNVTKQEDAPSYQSIYNIVGAFDPVPMVPFADWGFTRYGQTFVLPAPQINSDYVKRVAPVALLHLRYTGTPYWSNLSGISAVGKLLSSLSESVRDTQEYTEKLQPLLMDLWAKRNSRLGMLTTFISHFTLKEESLSGVLRNFFSIISNSLGESMLQGEGAFAPQWQEDKSLRDNLAREHFPEGYMAWVSAYSTLEEMRTPTLVYRQLALDGFDKVEVRDEEGNIVASLGFEEGEIVHGPEGSLTFTQVGNELELNLPADQDMRVSLRAMGGVLAFLRVKEGQAGYTRMQVYETGDLTPREGETFQLTLPRLTGQAEAGASVYQLAGTQRGFALTHQPNAQALSAQEMNSTFTSMFTQNLATGIAVMLLVFILLLFTILLSVRGLRRSMYKRRLRKCGTPLARAPLRGNFLNRKQPFKIPVKLFGLLVFGTGLAIAVAAVRVGLSWVREIQFIQQRTMFLFSLMYYVPFLVLLVCCAFPAIYAGGYALLWLSDLYMLRTSRLHARIGFLFSLGLGAVMTLPSYGYFSRILLYAVPLQILFLLLLLSMLRRAIKRNRKLDQAAEKTENSHNNEAENQAIVLDK
;
A
#
# COMPACT_ATOMS: atom_id res chain seq x y z
N MET A 1 -51.39 24.89 54.58
CA MET A 1 -49.97 25.17 54.27
C MET A 1 -49.35 24.28 53.17
N LYS A 2 -49.82 23.06 52.88
CA LYS A 2 -49.21 22.21 51.81
C LYS A 2 -49.64 22.51 50.37
N ARG A 3 -50.81 23.13 50.14
CA ARG A 3 -51.30 23.48 48.78
C ARG A 3 -50.77 24.81 48.24
N THR A 4 -50.44 25.77 49.10
CA THR A 4 -49.88 27.07 48.70
C THR A 4 -48.41 26.97 48.26
N GLY A 5 -47.62 26.08 48.86
CA GLY A 5 -46.23 25.85 48.45
C GLY A 5 -46.08 25.22 47.06
N ALA A 6 -47.00 24.34 46.66
CA ALA A 6 -46.97 23.72 45.33
C ALA A 6 -47.33 24.71 44.20
N VAL A 7 -48.25 25.65 44.47
CA VAL A 7 -48.63 26.69 43.50
C VAL A 7 -47.54 27.77 43.40
N LEU A 8 -46.88 28.11 44.50
CA LEU A 8 -45.73 29.03 44.50
C LEU A 8 -44.53 28.44 43.75
N LEU A 9 -44.28 27.13 43.90
CA LEU A 9 -43.22 26.41 43.20
C LEU A 9 -43.51 26.32 41.68
N ALA A 10 -44.77 26.09 41.29
CA ALA A 10 -45.17 26.11 39.87
C ALA A 10 -45.07 27.51 39.24
N LEU A 11 -45.40 28.57 39.99
CA LEU A 11 -45.22 29.96 39.57
C LEU A 11 -43.74 30.37 39.51
N LEU A 12 -42.90 29.87 40.42
CA LEU A 12 -41.44 30.06 40.39
C LEU A 12 -40.78 29.33 39.21
N LEU A 13 -41.28 28.15 38.83
CA LEU A 13 -40.85 27.42 37.64
C LEU A 13 -41.28 28.10 36.32
N LEU A 14 -42.39 28.85 36.32
CA LEU A 14 -42.83 29.69 35.20
C LEU A 14 -42.08 31.04 35.10
N LEU A 15 -41.37 31.44 36.15
CA LEU A 15 -40.56 32.67 36.23
C LEU A 15 -39.07 32.44 36.00
N LEU A 16 -38.63 31.18 35.86
CA LEU A 16 -37.31 30.90 35.31
C LEU A 16 -37.32 31.40 33.85
N PRO A 17 -36.30 32.17 33.42
CA PRO A 17 -36.17 32.49 32.00
C PRO A 17 -36.24 31.17 31.24
N LEU A 18 -37.08 31.11 30.20
CA LEU A 18 -37.00 30.09 29.15
C LEU A 18 -35.57 30.18 28.60
N GLN A 19 -34.63 29.50 29.24
CA GLN A 19 -33.38 29.11 28.60
C GLN A 19 -33.84 28.32 27.37
N SER A 20 -33.43 28.77 26.19
CA SER A 20 -33.63 28.01 24.97
C SER A 20 -33.20 26.57 25.25
N LEU A 21 -34.14 25.62 25.21
CA LEU A 21 -33.80 24.21 25.32
C LEU A 21 -32.75 23.94 24.24
N ALA A 22 -31.53 23.56 24.64
CA ALA A 22 -30.49 23.16 23.71
C ALA A 22 -31.09 22.10 22.78
N LEU A 23 -30.97 22.32 21.47
CA LEU A 23 -31.45 21.35 20.48
C LEU A 23 -30.41 20.25 20.39
N GLU A 24 -30.86 19.00 20.48
CA GLU A 24 -30.02 17.85 20.18
C GLU A 24 -30.00 17.65 18.66
N GLY A 25 -28.85 17.87 18.04
CA GLY A 25 -28.63 17.64 16.61
C GLY A 25 -28.05 16.24 16.36
N TYR A 26 -28.32 15.68 15.18
CA TYR A 26 -27.81 14.35 14.80
C TYR A 26 -27.02 14.39 13.49
N ALA A 27 -25.74 14.04 13.59
CA ALA A 27 -24.89 13.81 12.42
C ALA A 27 -25.13 12.40 11.87
N ARG A 28 -25.24 12.27 10.55
CA ARG A 28 -25.50 10.98 9.89
C ARG A 28 -24.50 10.76 8.76
N PHE A 29 -23.76 9.65 8.81
CA PHE A 29 -22.78 9.31 7.78
C PHE A 29 -22.48 7.79 7.80
N GLY A 30 -21.65 7.32 6.87
CA GLY A 30 -21.29 5.91 6.75
C GLY A 30 -22.07 5.18 5.64
N LYS A 31 -21.98 3.85 5.62
CA LYS A 31 -22.54 3.01 4.54
C LYS A 31 -23.20 1.74 5.09
N GLY A 32 -24.40 1.42 4.59
CA GLY A 32 -25.10 0.15 4.86
C GLY A 32 -25.25 -0.12 6.37
N SER A 33 -24.79 -1.29 6.82
CA SER A 33 -24.79 -1.70 8.23
C SER A 33 -23.87 -0.86 9.14
N ASN A 34 -23.01 -0.01 8.56
CA ASN A 34 -22.09 0.88 9.28
C ASN A 34 -22.57 2.34 9.23
N ALA A 35 -23.88 2.57 9.09
CA ALA A 35 -24.45 3.90 9.23
C ALA A 35 -24.33 4.37 10.68
N ILE A 36 -23.72 5.53 10.87
CA ILE A 36 -23.48 6.14 12.18
C ILE A 36 -24.48 7.28 12.37
N VAL A 37 -25.12 7.30 13.54
CA VAL A 37 -25.92 8.43 14.02
C VAL A 37 -25.24 8.97 15.28
N TRP A 38 -24.73 10.18 15.20
CA TRP A 38 -23.96 10.80 16.26
C TRP A 38 -24.68 12.05 16.80
N PRO A 39 -25.17 12.01 18.05
CA PRO A 39 -25.81 13.17 18.68
C PRO A 39 -24.77 14.19 19.15
N PHE A 40 -25.10 15.47 19.03
CA PHE A 40 -24.32 16.59 19.55
C PHE A 40 -25.25 17.72 20.03
N GLN A 41 -24.73 18.60 20.88
CA GLN A 41 -25.47 19.76 21.40
C GLN A 41 -25.36 20.96 20.44
N TYR A 42 -26.49 21.60 20.14
CA TYR A 42 -26.55 22.80 19.32
C TYR A 42 -27.36 23.91 19.99
N GLU A 43 -26.79 25.11 20.00
CA GLU A 43 -27.47 26.33 20.43
C GLU A 43 -27.21 27.46 19.44
N ASP A 44 -28.25 28.25 19.15
CA ASP A 44 -28.11 29.44 18.30
C ASP A 44 -27.20 30.51 18.94
N SER A 45 -27.09 30.49 20.27
CA SER A 45 -26.22 31.36 21.09
C SER A 45 -24.73 31.16 20.80
N TYR A 46 -24.32 30.02 20.20
CA TYR A 46 -22.93 29.80 19.78
C TYR A 46 -22.45 30.88 18.80
N PHE A 47 -23.37 31.53 18.08
CA PHE A 47 -23.05 32.60 17.14
C PHE A 47 -23.11 34.00 17.77
N ASP A 48 -23.35 34.15 19.07
CA ASP A 48 -23.21 35.43 19.77
C ASP A 48 -21.73 35.75 20.03
N THR A 49 -20.93 34.72 20.30
CA THR A 49 -19.47 34.79 20.39
C THR A 49 -18.87 35.11 19.01
N PRO A 50 -17.87 36.01 18.90
CA PRO A 50 -17.20 36.29 17.64
C PRO A 50 -16.57 35.06 16.98
N GLY A 51 -16.63 34.98 15.66
CA GLY A 51 -16.01 33.92 14.88
C GLY A 51 -14.49 33.80 15.03
N THR A 52 -13.84 34.89 15.46
CA THR A 52 -12.42 34.95 15.82
C THR A 52 -12.09 34.31 17.17
N SER A 53 -13.09 33.76 17.88
CA SER A 53 -12.91 32.96 19.10
C SER A 53 -13.36 31.52 18.88
N TYR A 54 -12.46 30.57 19.14
CA TYR A 54 -12.75 29.14 19.02
C TYR A 54 -13.81 28.71 20.04
N GLN A 55 -14.75 27.87 19.62
CA GLN A 55 -15.74 27.25 20.49
C GLN A 55 -15.82 25.75 20.22
N HIS A 56 -15.56 24.93 21.25
CA HIS A 56 -15.47 23.49 21.10
C HIS A 56 -16.82 22.84 20.73
N ALA A 57 -17.92 23.28 21.35
CA ALA A 57 -19.26 22.80 21.02
C ALA A 57 -19.66 23.15 19.57
N LEU A 58 -19.27 24.33 19.07
CA LEU A 58 -19.46 24.68 17.67
C LEU A 58 -18.57 23.84 16.74
N ALA A 59 -17.37 23.45 17.17
CA ALA A 59 -16.54 22.49 16.42
C ALA A 59 -17.22 21.11 16.31
N GLN A 60 -17.84 20.61 17.39
CA GLN A 60 -18.64 19.37 17.37
C GLN A 60 -19.78 19.46 16.35
N ALA A 61 -20.61 20.51 16.44
CA ALA A 61 -21.69 20.75 15.48
C ALA A 61 -21.19 20.91 14.04
N SER A 62 -20.02 21.53 13.86
CA SER A 62 -19.40 21.75 12.54
C SER A 62 -18.91 20.45 11.91
N LEU A 63 -18.31 19.55 12.72
CA LEU A 63 -17.96 18.21 12.26
C LEU A 63 -19.24 17.44 11.91
N GLY A 64 -20.27 17.53 12.74
CA GLY A 64 -21.57 16.93 12.45
C GLY A 64 -22.16 17.39 11.11
N MET A 65 -22.11 18.70 10.83
CA MET A 65 -22.51 19.28 9.55
C MET A 65 -21.65 18.75 8.39
N ALA A 66 -20.32 18.69 8.57
CA ALA A 66 -19.40 18.25 7.54
C ALA A 66 -19.60 16.77 7.16
N LEU A 67 -19.88 15.92 8.16
CA LEU A 67 -20.13 14.48 7.95
C LEU A 67 -21.50 14.22 7.35
N SER A 68 -22.55 14.92 7.80
CA SER A 68 -23.89 14.85 7.19
C SER A 68 -23.91 15.33 5.74
N ALA A 69 -22.99 16.22 5.36
CA ALA A 69 -22.84 16.69 3.98
C ALA A 69 -22.27 15.63 3.03
N PHE A 70 -21.79 14.48 3.51
CA PHE A 70 -21.32 13.41 2.63
C PHE A 70 -22.45 12.91 1.73
N ARG A 71 -22.11 12.50 0.51
CA ARG A 71 -23.10 11.85 -0.36
C ARG A 71 -23.50 10.54 0.27
N LYS A 72 -24.79 10.41 0.61
CA LYS A 72 -25.36 9.19 1.16
C LYS A 72 -25.10 8.02 0.22
N ALA A 73 -24.58 6.93 0.77
CA ALA A 73 -24.29 5.72 0.01
C ALA A 73 -25.58 4.92 -0.26
N ASP A 74 -25.55 4.09 -1.31
CA ASP A 74 -26.61 3.13 -1.66
C ASP A 74 -28.00 3.75 -1.92
N VAL A 75 -28.04 5.03 -2.30
CA VAL A 75 -29.24 5.75 -2.78
C VAL A 75 -28.98 6.37 -4.16
N PRO A 76 -30.02 6.72 -4.94
CA PRO A 76 -29.88 7.52 -6.15
C PRO A 76 -29.14 8.84 -5.91
N LEU A 77 -28.42 9.37 -6.90
CA LEU A 77 -27.60 10.58 -6.74
C LEU A 77 -28.46 11.79 -6.35
N GLU A 78 -29.66 11.87 -6.90
CA GLU A 78 -30.67 12.90 -6.63
C GLU A 78 -31.03 12.97 -5.14
N GLU A 79 -31.00 11.84 -4.45
CA GLU A 79 -31.33 11.69 -3.02
C GLU A 79 -30.08 11.67 -2.12
N SER A 80 -28.88 11.77 -2.70
CA SER A 80 -27.62 11.65 -1.96
C SER A 80 -27.35 12.77 -0.95
N HIS A 81 -28.18 13.81 -0.93
CA HIS A 81 -28.16 14.93 0.02
C HIS A 81 -29.05 14.71 1.26
N GLY A 82 -29.71 13.56 1.38
CA GLY A 82 -30.75 13.33 2.40
C GLY A 82 -30.28 13.57 3.84
N ASP A 83 -29.05 13.18 4.19
CA ASP A 83 -28.54 13.30 5.56
C ASP A 83 -28.30 14.77 5.97
N ILE A 84 -27.73 15.60 5.08
CA ILE A 84 -27.58 17.05 5.34
C ILE A 84 -28.90 17.81 5.30
N LYS A 85 -29.87 17.35 4.50
CA LYS A 85 -31.23 17.90 4.52
C LYS A 85 -31.87 17.71 5.89
N THR A 86 -31.83 16.49 6.43
CA THR A 86 -32.34 16.20 7.78
C THR A 86 -31.60 17.00 8.84
N PHE A 87 -30.27 17.12 8.73
CA PHE A 87 -29.47 17.96 9.65
C PHE A 87 -29.96 19.42 9.67
N PHE A 88 -30.20 20.04 8.51
CA PHE A 88 -30.72 21.40 8.46
C PHE A 88 -32.13 21.53 9.04
N GLU A 89 -33.01 20.57 8.76
CA GLU A 89 -34.37 20.54 9.33
C GLU A 89 -34.36 20.44 10.86
N GLU A 90 -33.51 19.57 11.43
CA GLU A 90 -33.36 19.38 12.87
C GLU A 90 -32.85 20.63 13.60
N LEU A 91 -31.92 21.36 12.98
CA LEU A 91 -31.38 22.60 13.55
C LEU A 91 -32.22 23.85 13.22
N GLY A 92 -33.34 23.68 12.50
CA GLY A 92 -34.28 24.75 12.17
C GLY A 92 -33.78 25.72 11.09
N PHE A 93 -32.91 25.25 10.18
CA PHE A 93 -32.53 25.99 8.98
C PHE A 93 -33.59 25.85 7.89
N GLU A 94 -33.79 26.93 7.14
CA GLU A 94 -34.81 27.04 6.10
C GLU A 94 -34.17 27.25 4.72
N GLN A 95 -34.98 27.02 3.68
CA GLN A 95 -34.62 27.26 2.28
C GLN A 95 -33.32 26.56 1.85
N PRO A 96 -33.20 25.23 2.03
CA PRO A 96 -31.99 24.52 1.68
C PRO A 96 -31.76 24.50 0.15
N LEU A 97 -30.53 24.76 -0.26
CA LEU A 97 -30.05 24.65 -1.63
C LEU A 97 -28.97 23.57 -1.73
N PHE A 98 -29.25 22.51 -2.50
CA PHE A 98 -28.33 21.40 -2.74
C PHE A 98 -27.72 21.48 -4.14
N SER A 99 -26.46 21.91 -4.22
CA SER A 99 -25.75 22.04 -5.49
C SER A 99 -24.90 20.80 -5.78
N HIS A 100 -24.94 20.35 -7.04
CA HIS A 100 -24.16 19.24 -7.59
C HIS A 100 -24.38 17.85 -6.97
N TYR A 101 -25.21 17.68 -5.93
CA TYR A 101 -25.54 16.36 -5.39
C TYR A 101 -26.17 15.41 -6.43
N HIS A 102 -26.95 15.91 -7.38
CA HIS A 102 -27.52 15.09 -8.46
C HIS A 102 -26.49 14.72 -9.57
N LEU A 103 -25.30 15.33 -9.59
CA LEU A 103 -24.30 15.08 -10.61
C LEU A 103 -23.41 13.89 -10.24
N GLN A 104 -23.02 13.13 -11.26
CA GLN A 104 -21.94 12.15 -11.12
C GLN A 104 -20.64 12.89 -10.79
N PRO A 105 -19.93 12.52 -9.70
CA PRO A 105 -18.71 13.20 -9.31
C PRO A 105 -17.62 13.12 -10.39
N SER A 106 -17.02 14.26 -10.73
CA SER A 106 -15.92 14.42 -11.69
C SER A 106 -14.86 15.37 -11.14
N ILE A 107 -13.70 15.52 -11.79
CA ILE A 107 -12.60 16.35 -11.27
C ILE A 107 -13.00 17.81 -10.96
N SER A 108 -14.00 18.35 -11.66
CA SER A 108 -14.47 19.74 -11.51
C SER A 108 -15.67 19.92 -10.58
N THR A 109 -16.28 18.83 -10.09
CA THR A 109 -17.45 18.95 -9.22
C THR A 109 -17.04 19.15 -7.75
N ILE A 110 -17.87 19.92 -7.06
CA ILE A 110 -17.86 20.10 -5.61
C ILE A 110 -19.32 20.22 -5.15
N ALA A 111 -19.82 19.24 -4.39
CA ALA A 111 -21.18 19.30 -3.88
C ALA A 111 -21.25 20.19 -2.63
N THR A 112 -22.28 21.02 -2.54
CA THR A 112 -22.47 21.97 -1.44
C THR A 112 -23.92 22.06 -1.04
N ALA A 113 -24.18 22.12 0.25
CA ALA A 113 -25.50 22.37 0.82
C ALA A 113 -25.47 23.70 1.56
N MET A 114 -26.44 24.58 1.29
CA MET A 114 -26.56 25.87 1.96
C MET A 114 -27.98 26.05 2.47
N ALA A 115 -28.13 26.60 3.67
CA ALA A 115 -29.44 26.93 4.24
C ALA A 115 -29.27 28.09 5.22
N HIS A 116 -30.32 28.88 5.45
CA HIS A 116 -30.23 30.01 6.38
C HIS A 116 -31.28 29.94 7.49
N LYS A 117 -30.95 30.56 8.63
CA LYS A 117 -31.82 30.67 9.80
C LYS A 117 -31.81 32.12 10.28
N LYS A 118 -32.99 32.67 10.59
CA LYS A 118 -33.12 34.04 11.09
C LYS A 118 -33.04 34.03 12.61
N LEU A 119 -32.05 34.70 13.18
CA LEU A 119 -31.76 34.71 14.63
C LEU A 119 -31.92 36.13 15.20
N GLY A 120 -33.10 36.72 14.98
CA GLY A 120 -33.41 38.07 15.43
C GLY A 120 -32.54 39.14 14.75
N ALA A 121 -31.41 39.50 15.39
CA ALA A 121 -30.54 40.60 14.96
C ALA A 121 -29.68 40.30 13.72
N TYR A 122 -29.55 39.02 13.34
CA TYR A 122 -28.78 38.59 12.18
C TYR A 122 -29.43 37.37 11.52
N THR A 123 -29.00 37.08 10.29
CA THR A 123 -29.29 35.81 9.61
C THR A 123 -28.02 34.97 9.60
N LEU A 124 -28.13 33.71 10.02
CA LEU A 124 -27.04 32.73 9.94
C LEU A 124 -27.17 31.93 8.65
N LEU A 125 -26.13 31.92 7.82
CA LEU A 125 -26.01 31.08 6.64
C LEU A 125 -25.08 29.90 6.96
N ALA A 126 -25.61 28.69 6.94
CA ALA A 126 -24.81 27.46 6.98
C ALA A 126 -24.35 27.07 5.57
N VAL A 127 -23.08 26.72 5.44
CA VAL A 127 -22.42 26.29 4.20
C VAL A 127 -21.67 24.99 4.47
N ALA A 128 -22.26 23.88 4.06
CA ALA A 128 -21.67 22.56 4.19
C ALA A 128 -21.07 22.10 2.85
N VAL A 129 -19.77 21.84 2.83
CA VAL A 129 -19.07 21.33 1.63
C VAL A 129 -18.92 19.81 1.73
N SER A 130 -19.36 19.09 0.70
CA SER A 130 -19.42 17.62 0.73
C SER A 130 -18.04 16.99 0.58
N GLY A 131 -17.61 16.25 1.61
CA GLY A 131 -16.32 15.56 1.70
C GLY A 131 -16.39 14.03 1.63
N GLY A 132 -17.46 13.45 1.11
CA GLY A 132 -17.64 11.99 1.07
C GLY A 132 -18.43 11.51 -0.15
N GLY A 133 -18.11 10.30 -0.64
CA GLY A 133 -18.76 9.69 -1.82
C GLY A 133 -18.34 10.29 -3.17
N TYR A 134 -17.25 11.04 -3.21
CA TYR A 134 -16.87 11.93 -4.30
C TYR A 134 -16.10 11.30 -5.49
N LYS A 135 -15.83 10.00 -5.50
CA LYS A 135 -15.26 9.25 -6.67
C LYS A 135 -14.16 10.04 -7.43
N ASP A 136 -14.40 10.42 -8.69
CA ASP A 136 -13.40 11.07 -9.56
C ASP A 136 -13.06 12.52 -9.19
N GLU A 137 -13.81 13.16 -8.29
CA GLU A 137 -13.43 14.45 -7.69
C GLU A 137 -12.09 14.39 -6.96
N TRP A 138 -11.77 13.25 -6.36
CA TRP A 138 -10.50 13.03 -5.66
C TRP A 138 -9.29 13.19 -6.59
N LYS A 139 -9.47 13.01 -7.90
CA LYS A 139 -8.44 13.24 -8.91
C LYS A 139 -7.86 14.66 -8.85
N SER A 140 -8.66 15.66 -8.46
CA SER A 140 -8.20 17.05 -8.35
C SER A 140 -7.19 17.27 -7.22
N ASN A 141 -7.09 16.36 -6.23
CA ASN A 141 -6.09 16.43 -5.16
C ASN A 141 -4.66 16.24 -5.69
N PHE A 142 -4.52 15.71 -6.90
CA PHE A 142 -3.25 15.61 -7.59
C PHE A 142 -2.94 16.85 -8.43
N SER A 143 -3.87 17.81 -8.55
CA SER A 143 -3.68 19.05 -9.31
C SER A 143 -3.15 20.15 -8.38
N ILE A 144 -1.96 19.95 -7.84
CA ILE A 144 -1.31 20.90 -6.92
C ILE A 144 -0.99 22.20 -7.67
N GLY A 145 -0.30 22.07 -8.81
CA GLY A 145 0.18 23.22 -9.59
C GLY A 145 1.32 23.97 -8.91
N ASP A 146 1.80 25.03 -9.55
CA ASP A 146 2.96 25.81 -9.07
C ASP A 146 2.58 27.20 -8.52
N SER A 147 1.29 27.49 -8.37
CA SER A 147 0.80 28.74 -7.80
C SER A 147 0.94 28.79 -6.27
N ALA A 148 0.67 29.97 -5.70
CA ALA A 148 0.61 30.17 -4.24
C ALA A 148 -0.47 29.28 -3.58
N HIS A 149 -1.54 28.93 -4.29
CA HIS A 149 -2.59 28.04 -3.77
C HIS A 149 -2.61 26.74 -4.55
N HIS A 150 -3.06 25.66 -3.90
CA HIS A 150 -3.34 24.42 -4.58
C HIS A 150 -4.47 24.63 -5.61
N ILE A 151 -4.18 24.46 -6.90
CA ILE A 151 -5.10 24.84 -8.00
C ILE A 151 -6.44 24.10 -7.90
N GLY A 152 -6.42 22.80 -7.61
CA GLY A 152 -7.64 22.02 -7.41
C GLY A 152 -8.56 22.54 -6.30
N PHE A 153 -8.00 22.92 -5.14
CA PHE A 153 -8.77 23.42 -4.00
C PHE A 153 -9.24 24.86 -4.23
N ASP A 154 -8.39 25.71 -4.82
CA ASP A 154 -8.74 27.10 -5.12
C ASP A 154 -9.89 27.18 -6.14
N SER A 155 -9.82 26.39 -7.23
CA SER A 155 -10.90 26.31 -8.21
C SER A 155 -12.22 25.85 -7.58
N ALA A 156 -12.19 24.86 -6.69
CA ALA A 156 -13.37 24.42 -5.96
C ALA A 156 -13.91 25.54 -5.04
N ALA A 157 -13.02 26.24 -4.32
CA ALA A 157 -13.41 27.30 -3.39
C ALA A 157 -14.05 28.49 -4.10
N GLN A 158 -13.53 28.89 -5.27
CA GLN A 158 -14.14 29.93 -6.11
C GLN A 158 -15.56 29.54 -6.57
N GLN A 159 -15.80 28.27 -6.93
CA GLN A 159 -17.15 27.81 -7.25
C GLN A 159 -18.09 27.91 -6.04
N VAL A 160 -17.61 27.57 -4.83
CA VAL A 160 -18.44 27.71 -3.62
C VAL A 160 -18.70 29.18 -3.30
N LEU A 161 -17.71 30.05 -3.45
CA LEU A 161 -17.83 31.49 -3.25
C LEU A 161 -18.91 32.12 -4.17
N GLN A 162 -18.92 31.73 -5.44
CA GLN A 162 -19.95 32.15 -6.39
C GLN A 162 -21.35 31.69 -5.94
N ARG A 163 -21.47 30.47 -5.42
CA ARG A 163 -22.75 29.95 -4.90
C ARG A 163 -23.19 30.67 -3.63
N VAL A 164 -22.27 30.99 -2.72
CA VAL A 164 -22.57 31.79 -1.51
C VAL A 164 -23.10 33.15 -1.94
N SER A 165 -22.41 33.84 -2.84
CA SER A 165 -22.81 35.15 -3.37
C SER A 165 -24.18 35.11 -4.06
N ALA A 166 -24.44 34.07 -4.85
CA ALA A 166 -25.72 33.83 -5.49
C ALA A 166 -26.84 33.58 -4.47
N TYR A 167 -26.59 32.76 -3.45
CA TYR A 167 -27.56 32.47 -2.39
C TYR A 167 -27.93 33.73 -1.60
N LEU A 168 -26.93 34.51 -1.17
CA LEU A 168 -27.14 35.78 -0.46
C LEU A 168 -27.98 36.76 -1.28
N SER A 169 -27.73 36.84 -2.58
CA SER A 169 -28.47 37.70 -3.50
C SER A 169 -29.90 37.20 -3.74
N GLN A 170 -30.07 35.92 -4.05
CA GLN A 170 -31.36 35.29 -4.34
C GLN A 170 -32.33 35.42 -3.16
N HIS A 171 -31.83 35.26 -1.94
CA HIS A 171 -32.62 35.37 -0.71
C HIS A 171 -32.64 36.79 -0.10
N ARG A 172 -32.05 37.79 -0.80
CA ARG A 172 -32.00 39.21 -0.37
C ARG A 172 -31.40 39.41 1.04
N LEU A 173 -30.43 38.58 1.41
CA LEU A 173 -29.83 38.59 2.75
C LEU A 173 -28.81 39.71 2.94
N LEU A 174 -28.29 40.28 1.85
CA LEU A 174 -27.31 41.37 1.87
C LEU A 174 -27.82 42.68 2.51
N ASN A 175 -29.14 42.81 2.71
CA ASN A 175 -29.75 43.99 3.34
C ASN A 175 -29.74 43.93 4.89
N HIS A 176 -29.30 42.82 5.46
CA HIS A 176 -29.27 42.56 6.90
C HIS A 176 -27.88 42.08 7.33
N ARG A 177 -27.58 42.09 8.64
CA ARG A 177 -26.34 41.48 9.15
C ARG A 177 -26.40 39.97 8.90
N VAL A 178 -25.41 39.43 8.20
CA VAL A 178 -25.28 38.00 7.93
C VAL A 178 -24.05 37.46 8.65
N LYS A 179 -24.23 36.33 9.32
CA LYS A 179 -23.15 35.48 9.82
C LYS A 179 -23.03 34.25 8.94
N ILE A 180 -21.82 33.80 8.65
CA ILE A 180 -21.58 32.64 7.77
C ILE A 180 -20.87 31.54 8.56
N TRP A 181 -21.45 30.35 8.56
CA TRP A 181 -20.90 29.15 9.18
C TRP A 181 -20.52 28.14 8.11
N VAL A 182 -19.23 27.83 8.01
CA VAL A 182 -18.67 26.96 6.98
C VAL A 182 -18.02 25.74 7.63
N SER A 183 -18.30 24.55 7.10
CA SER A 183 -17.55 23.35 7.49
C SER A 183 -17.19 22.43 6.32
N GLY A 184 -16.22 21.56 6.55
CA GLY A 184 -15.78 20.56 5.58
C GLY A 184 -14.83 19.54 6.19
N TYR A 185 -14.71 18.39 5.54
CA TYR A 185 -13.84 17.28 5.93
C TYR A 185 -12.91 16.89 4.75
N SER A 186 -11.62 16.63 5.00
CA SER A 186 -10.65 16.19 3.98
C SER A 186 -10.54 17.17 2.80
N ARG A 187 -10.78 16.74 1.54
CA ARG A 187 -10.82 17.65 0.38
C ARG A 187 -11.81 18.81 0.54
N ALA A 188 -12.97 18.55 1.14
CA ALA A 188 -13.95 19.59 1.42
C ALA A 188 -13.45 20.57 2.49
N ALA A 189 -12.66 20.08 3.47
CA ALA A 189 -11.99 20.94 4.43
C ALA A 189 -11.00 21.91 3.76
N ALA A 190 -10.19 21.45 2.79
CA ALA A 190 -9.30 22.35 2.04
C ALA A 190 -10.08 23.41 1.25
N THR A 191 -11.20 23.02 0.65
CA THR A 191 -12.09 23.95 -0.07
C THR A 191 -12.70 24.98 0.88
N SER A 192 -13.23 24.54 2.03
CA SER A 192 -13.79 25.42 3.07
C SER A 192 -12.74 26.33 3.69
N ASN A 193 -11.51 25.84 3.90
CA ASN A 193 -10.36 26.62 4.37
C ASN A 193 -10.04 27.77 3.42
N ARG A 194 -9.91 27.49 2.10
CA ARG A 194 -9.68 28.54 1.11
C ARG A 194 -10.88 29.48 0.95
N LEU A 195 -12.11 28.95 0.99
CA LEU A 195 -13.33 29.78 0.95
C LEU A 195 -13.36 30.77 2.12
N GLY A 196 -12.99 30.35 3.32
CA GLY A 196 -12.91 31.21 4.49
C GLY A 196 -11.96 32.40 4.31
N ALA A 197 -10.84 32.19 3.62
CA ALA A 197 -9.93 33.27 3.25
C ALA A 197 -10.54 34.19 2.19
N LEU A 198 -11.09 33.63 1.10
CA LEU A 198 -11.74 34.41 0.03
C LEU A 198 -12.89 35.29 0.54
N LEU A 199 -13.72 34.78 1.45
CA LEU A 199 -14.82 35.53 2.06
C LEU A 199 -14.34 36.78 2.83
N GLN A 200 -13.17 36.69 3.46
CA GLN A 200 -12.54 37.81 4.18
C GLN A 200 -11.82 38.76 3.21
N ASP A 201 -11.08 38.21 2.24
CA ASP A 201 -10.34 38.97 1.23
C ASP A 201 -11.30 39.84 0.39
N GLU A 202 -12.44 39.29 -0.02
CA GLU A 202 -13.50 39.99 -0.77
C GLU A 202 -14.41 40.84 0.13
N ARG A 203 -14.19 40.81 1.45
CA ARG A 203 -14.97 41.55 2.46
C ARG A 203 -16.48 41.27 2.40
N LEU A 204 -16.86 40.04 2.02
CA LEU A 204 -18.25 39.60 2.00
C LEU A 204 -18.83 39.40 3.40
N VAL A 205 -17.97 39.15 4.38
CA VAL A 205 -18.32 39.00 5.80
C VAL A 205 -17.18 39.50 6.67
N ARG A 206 -17.49 40.01 7.85
CA ARG A 206 -16.47 40.39 8.84
C ARG A 206 -15.89 39.14 9.49
N PRO A 207 -14.60 39.12 9.88
CA PRO A 207 -14.01 37.99 10.60
C PRO A 207 -14.83 37.56 11.83
N GLU A 208 -15.39 38.51 12.57
CA GLU A 208 -16.19 38.24 13.78
C GLU A 208 -17.55 37.58 13.47
N ASP A 209 -18.01 37.65 12.23
CA ASP A 209 -19.27 37.08 11.74
C ASP A 209 -19.04 35.84 10.84
N LEU A 210 -17.80 35.34 10.76
CA LEU A 210 -17.41 34.17 9.99
C LEU A 210 -16.91 33.04 10.90
N TYR A 211 -17.43 31.83 10.70
CA TYR A 211 -17.12 30.66 11.52
C TYR A 211 -16.71 29.52 10.61
N VAL A 212 -15.41 29.27 10.45
CA VAL A 212 -14.90 28.20 9.57
C VAL A 212 -14.23 27.12 10.38
N TYR A 213 -14.82 25.93 10.39
CA TYR A 213 -14.29 24.76 11.09
C TYR A 213 -14.04 23.63 10.10
N THR A 214 -12.79 23.18 10.02
CA THR A 214 -12.36 22.18 9.05
C THR A 214 -11.67 21.01 9.74
N PHE A 215 -11.79 19.82 9.15
CA PHE A 215 -11.33 18.57 9.75
C PHE A 215 -10.55 17.75 8.75
N ALA A 216 -9.46 17.12 9.19
CA ALA A 216 -8.54 16.38 8.32
C ALA A 216 -8.07 17.23 7.12
N THR A 217 -7.91 18.53 7.35
CA THR A 217 -7.66 19.54 6.32
C THR A 217 -6.30 19.29 5.68
N PRO A 218 -6.18 19.09 4.36
CA PRO A 218 -4.90 19.12 3.64
C PRO A 218 -4.18 20.46 3.79
N ASN A 219 -2.90 20.54 3.39
CA ASN A 219 -2.28 21.86 3.19
C ASN A 219 -2.86 22.51 1.92
N VAL A 220 -3.02 23.84 1.92
CA VAL A 220 -3.83 24.57 0.92
C VAL A 220 -3.04 25.64 0.18
N THR A 221 -2.12 26.33 0.87
CA THR A 221 -1.50 27.56 0.36
C THR A 221 -0.03 27.67 0.77
N LYS A 222 0.78 28.41 0.01
CA LYS A 222 2.15 28.83 0.34
C LYS A 222 2.21 30.27 0.88
N GLN A 223 1.04 30.90 1.05
CA GLN A 223 0.93 32.29 1.50
C GLN A 223 1.43 32.45 2.94
N GLU A 224 2.36 33.38 3.17
CA GLU A 224 3.04 33.58 4.45
C GLU A 224 2.09 34.06 5.56
N ASP A 225 1.15 34.94 5.24
CA ASP A 225 0.15 35.48 6.17
C ASP A 225 -1.07 34.56 6.34
N ALA A 226 -1.05 33.33 5.80
CA ALA A 226 -2.14 32.37 5.96
C ALA A 226 -2.57 32.13 7.44
N PRO A 227 -1.67 32.10 8.44
CA PRO A 227 -2.07 31.98 9.85
C PRO A 227 -2.87 33.17 10.41
N SER A 228 -2.87 34.33 9.74
CA SER A 228 -3.52 35.55 10.22
C SER A 228 -5.06 35.52 10.17
N TYR A 229 -5.64 34.56 9.45
CA TYR A 229 -7.09 34.41 9.28
C TYR A 229 -7.73 33.77 10.53
N GLN A 230 -7.99 34.59 11.56
CA GLN A 230 -8.40 34.14 12.90
C GLN A 230 -9.73 33.38 12.96
N SER A 231 -10.62 33.58 11.99
CA SER A 231 -11.95 32.95 11.91
C SER A 231 -11.94 31.51 11.38
N ILE A 232 -10.76 30.96 11.10
CA ILE A 232 -10.57 29.65 10.49
C ILE A 232 -9.82 28.73 11.46
N TYR A 233 -10.45 27.60 11.77
CA TYR A 233 -9.93 26.58 12.68
C TYR A 233 -9.85 25.24 11.97
N ASN A 234 -8.67 24.61 12.02
CA ASN A 234 -8.40 23.32 11.41
C ASN A 234 -8.09 22.31 12.51
N ILE A 235 -8.77 21.17 12.53
CA ILE A 235 -8.46 20.05 13.42
C ILE A 235 -7.88 18.91 12.56
N VAL A 236 -6.66 18.47 12.86
CA VAL A 236 -5.92 17.48 12.06
C VAL A 236 -5.32 16.39 12.95
N GLY A 237 -5.26 15.16 12.45
CA GLY A 237 -4.54 14.06 13.09
C GLY A 237 -3.03 14.23 12.96
N ALA A 238 -2.27 13.92 14.01
CA ALA A 238 -0.81 14.07 14.01
C ALA A 238 -0.10 13.30 12.88
N PHE A 239 -0.63 12.11 12.55
CA PHE A 239 -0.11 11.22 11.52
C PHE A 239 -1.19 10.84 10.50
N ASP A 240 -2.19 11.70 10.32
CA ASP A 240 -3.10 11.59 9.20
C ASP A 240 -2.34 11.96 7.91
N PRO A 241 -2.25 11.07 6.90
CA PRO A 241 -1.47 11.35 5.70
C PRO A 241 -2.05 12.47 4.83
N VAL A 242 -3.34 12.80 4.95
CA VAL A 242 -3.97 13.83 4.10
C VAL A 242 -3.57 15.25 4.54
N PRO A 243 -3.56 15.59 5.84
CA PRO A 243 -2.92 16.79 6.35
C PRO A 243 -1.42 16.94 6.04
N MET A 244 -0.72 15.88 5.65
CA MET A 244 0.70 15.97 5.31
C MET A 244 0.95 16.39 3.84
N VAL A 245 -0.10 16.49 3.02
CA VAL A 245 0.01 16.80 1.58
C VAL A 245 -0.83 18.02 1.17
N PRO A 246 -0.37 18.82 0.19
CA PRO A 246 1.01 18.91 -0.32
C PRO A 246 2.03 19.17 0.81
N PHE A 247 3.29 18.84 0.60
CA PHE A 247 4.26 18.83 1.69
C PHE A 247 4.54 20.24 2.25
N ALA A 248 4.62 20.34 3.57
CA ALA A 248 5.06 21.57 4.24
C ALA A 248 6.49 21.96 3.83
N ASP A 249 7.33 20.99 3.48
CA ASP A 249 8.68 21.18 2.93
C ASP A 249 8.69 21.95 1.60
N TRP A 250 7.56 21.99 0.87
CA TRP A 250 7.38 22.81 -0.34
C TRP A 250 6.81 24.20 -0.04
N GLY A 251 6.74 24.60 1.23
CA GLY A 251 6.19 25.86 1.71
C GLY A 251 4.67 25.85 1.92
N PHE A 252 4.00 24.71 1.78
CA PHE A 252 2.55 24.63 1.96
C PHE A 252 2.13 24.63 3.44
N THR A 253 1.04 25.34 3.72
CA THR A 253 0.39 25.48 5.01
C THR A 253 -1.13 25.62 4.81
N ARG A 254 -1.86 25.92 5.89
CA ARG A 254 -3.32 26.17 5.91
C ARG A 254 -3.61 27.61 6.32
N TYR A 255 -4.78 28.11 5.94
CA TYR A 255 -5.30 29.34 6.51
C TYR A 255 -5.77 29.13 7.95
N GLY A 256 -5.52 30.12 8.81
CA GLY A 256 -5.96 30.17 10.21
C GLY A 256 -5.21 29.25 11.15
N GLN A 257 -5.86 28.92 12.27
CA GLN A 257 -5.26 28.17 13.38
C GLN A 257 -5.40 26.67 13.15
N THR A 258 -4.35 25.89 13.44
CA THR A 258 -4.36 24.43 13.31
C THR A 258 -4.13 23.77 14.66
N PHE A 259 -5.03 22.87 15.03
CA PHE A 259 -4.98 22.08 16.25
C PHE A 259 -4.77 20.61 15.89
N VAL A 260 -3.79 19.98 16.54
CA VAL A 260 -3.36 18.62 16.23
C VAL A 260 -3.90 17.65 17.29
N LEU A 261 -4.47 16.54 16.84
CA LEU A 261 -4.95 15.48 17.73
C LEU A 261 -3.77 14.67 18.30
N PRO A 262 -3.85 14.22 19.56
CA PRO A 262 -2.83 13.42 20.21
C PRO A 262 -2.51 12.12 19.47
N ALA A 263 -1.27 11.66 19.62
CA ALA A 263 -0.81 10.38 19.10
C ALA A 263 0.26 9.79 20.02
N PRO A 264 0.44 8.45 20.07
CA PRO A 264 1.36 7.80 20.99
C PRO A 264 2.82 8.20 20.77
N GLN A 265 3.18 8.60 19.55
CA GLN A 265 4.52 9.07 19.22
C GLN A 265 4.83 10.45 19.80
N ILE A 266 3.81 11.31 20.03
CA ILE A 266 4.02 12.72 20.40
C ILE A 266 3.62 13.04 21.85
N ASN A 267 2.81 12.19 22.51
CA ASN A 267 2.30 12.43 23.87
C ASN A 267 2.65 11.30 24.84
N SER A 268 3.31 11.64 25.96
CA SER A 268 3.59 10.67 27.03
C SER A 268 2.35 10.18 27.75
N ASP A 269 1.31 11.02 27.84
CA ASP A 269 0.03 10.73 28.49
C ASP A 269 -1.03 10.13 27.54
N TYR A 270 -0.63 9.69 26.34
CA TYR A 270 -1.56 9.24 25.29
C TYR A 270 -2.56 8.17 25.75
N VAL A 271 -2.12 7.19 26.56
CA VAL A 271 -3.01 6.13 27.08
C VAL A 271 -4.18 6.72 27.86
N LYS A 272 -3.94 7.76 28.67
CA LYS A 272 -4.99 8.46 29.43
C LYS A 272 -5.92 9.23 28.50
N ARG A 273 -5.36 9.85 27.45
CA ARG A 273 -6.13 10.65 26.48
C ARG A 273 -7.02 9.79 25.58
N VAL A 274 -6.51 8.68 25.07
CA VAL A 274 -7.26 7.83 24.14
C VAL A 274 -8.38 7.03 24.83
N ALA A 275 -8.35 6.85 26.15
CA ALA A 275 -9.35 6.06 26.87
C ALA A 275 -10.82 6.53 26.64
N PRO A 276 -11.20 7.81 26.89
CA PRO A 276 -12.55 8.28 26.59
C PRO A 276 -12.87 8.25 25.08
N VAL A 277 -11.88 8.49 24.22
CA VAL A 277 -12.01 8.42 22.76
C VAL A 277 -12.38 7.01 22.30
N ALA A 278 -11.69 5.99 22.83
CA ALA A 278 -11.93 4.59 22.50
C ALA A 278 -13.34 4.14 22.91
N LEU A 279 -13.83 4.61 24.07
CA LEU A 279 -15.20 4.34 24.53
C LEU A 279 -16.26 4.94 23.60
N LEU A 280 -16.08 6.19 23.17
CA LEU A 280 -17.02 6.84 22.25
C LEU A 280 -16.94 6.26 20.84
N HIS A 281 -15.74 5.92 20.35
CA HIS A 281 -15.58 5.23 19.08
C HIS A 281 -16.33 3.89 19.08
N LEU A 282 -16.17 3.08 20.12
CA LEU A 282 -16.88 1.81 20.26
C LEU A 282 -18.39 2.02 20.35
N ARG A 283 -18.84 3.02 21.12
CA ARG A 283 -20.26 3.35 21.28
C ARG A 283 -20.93 3.68 19.95
N TYR A 284 -20.32 4.51 19.12
CA TYR A 284 -20.95 5.02 17.91
C TYR A 284 -20.70 4.17 16.67
N THR A 285 -19.56 3.47 16.60
CA THR A 285 -19.21 2.65 15.42
C THR A 285 -19.46 1.16 15.63
N GLY A 286 -19.61 0.71 16.88
CA GLY A 286 -19.64 -0.71 17.24
C GLY A 286 -18.28 -1.40 17.13
N THR A 287 -17.20 -0.68 16.83
CA THR A 287 -15.85 -1.25 16.65
C THR A 287 -14.85 -0.68 17.66
N PRO A 288 -13.95 -1.50 18.22
CA PRO A 288 -12.89 -1.01 19.09
C PRO A 288 -12.01 0.02 18.38
N TYR A 289 -11.52 1.01 19.12
CA TYR A 289 -10.50 1.92 18.63
C TYR A 289 -9.14 1.22 18.68
N TRP A 290 -8.48 1.03 17.54
CA TRP A 290 -7.16 0.40 17.45
C TRP A 290 -6.15 1.34 16.78
N SER A 291 -4.86 1.18 17.08
CA SER A 291 -3.76 1.90 16.44
C SER A 291 -2.91 0.96 15.60
N ASN A 292 -2.40 1.43 14.46
CA ASN A 292 -1.45 0.69 13.62
C ASN A 292 -0.21 1.54 13.36
N LEU A 293 0.75 1.48 14.28
CA LEU A 293 1.98 2.27 14.22
C LEU A 293 2.90 1.81 13.09
N SER A 294 2.94 0.51 12.80
CA SER A 294 3.65 -0.05 11.64
C SER A 294 3.10 0.53 10.34
N GLY A 295 1.77 0.61 10.21
CA GLY A 295 1.09 1.22 9.07
C GLY A 295 1.38 2.73 8.95
N ILE A 296 1.32 3.45 10.07
CA ILE A 296 1.67 4.88 10.14
C ILE A 296 3.13 5.11 9.71
N SER A 297 4.08 4.32 10.23
CA SER A 297 5.50 4.41 9.88
C SER A 297 5.72 4.14 8.39
N ALA A 298 5.07 3.10 7.84
CA ALA A 298 5.16 2.77 6.42
C ALA A 298 4.64 3.90 5.51
N VAL A 299 3.50 4.50 5.85
CA VAL A 299 2.93 5.63 5.11
C VAL A 299 3.80 6.88 5.26
N GLY A 300 4.27 7.18 6.48
CA GLY A 300 5.20 8.27 6.75
C GLY A 300 6.47 8.17 5.88
N LYS A 301 7.14 7.01 5.90
CA LYS A 301 8.35 6.75 5.09
C LYS A 301 8.10 6.88 3.58
N LEU A 302 6.91 6.47 3.12
CA LEU A 302 6.53 6.65 1.72
C LEU A 302 6.39 8.15 1.37
N LEU A 303 5.71 8.93 2.21
CA LEU A 303 5.57 10.38 2.01
C LEU A 303 6.93 11.08 2.07
N SER A 304 7.80 10.72 3.02
CA SER A 304 9.18 11.22 3.12
C SER A 304 9.97 10.90 1.86
N SER A 305 9.95 9.64 1.40
CA SER A 305 10.64 9.23 0.16
C SER A 305 10.13 10.00 -1.06
N LEU A 306 8.83 10.31 -1.12
CA LEU A 306 8.27 11.13 -2.21
C LEU A 306 8.75 12.58 -2.13
N SER A 307 8.74 13.19 -0.94
CA SER A 307 9.21 14.56 -0.70
C SER A 307 10.73 14.76 -0.92
N GLU A 308 11.50 13.69 -0.82
CA GLU A 308 12.95 13.70 -1.10
C GLU A 308 13.24 13.54 -2.60
N SER A 309 12.42 12.72 -3.28
CA SER A 309 12.58 12.42 -4.71
C SER A 309 12.03 13.53 -5.60
N VAL A 310 11.09 14.32 -5.09
CA VAL A 310 10.47 15.45 -5.78
C VAL A 310 10.55 16.67 -4.89
N ARG A 311 11.38 17.63 -5.27
CA ARG A 311 11.84 18.70 -4.37
C ARG A 311 10.89 19.87 -4.29
N ASP A 312 10.06 20.07 -5.31
CA ASP A 312 9.11 21.17 -5.40
C ASP A 312 7.87 20.80 -6.22
N THR A 313 6.94 21.75 -6.30
CA THR A 313 5.69 21.63 -7.04
C THR A 313 5.86 21.50 -8.54
N GLN A 314 6.88 22.14 -9.11
CA GLN A 314 7.14 22.07 -10.55
C GLN A 314 7.56 20.65 -10.92
N GLU A 315 8.54 20.10 -10.21
CA GLU A 315 9.01 18.73 -10.41
C GLU A 315 7.88 17.72 -10.19
N TYR A 316 7.01 17.95 -9.21
CA TYR A 316 5.82 17.12 -8.99
C TYR A 316 4.88 17.13 -10.21
N THR A 317 4.54 18.32 -10.69
CA THR A 317 3.61 18.48 -11.81
C THR A 317 4.16 17.90 -13.11
N GLU A 318 5.47 17.96 -13.33
CA GLU A 318 6.11 17.40 -14.52
C GLU A 318 6.26 15.88 -14.46
N LYS A 319 6.61 15.32 -13.28
CA LYS A 319 7.04 13.92 -13.16
C LYS A 319 6.01 12.99 -12.52
N LEU A 320 5.39 13.39 -11.41
CA LEU A 320 4.51 12.51 -10.62
C LEU A 320 3.03 12.70 -10.94
N GLN A 321 2.59 13.93 -11.16
CA GLN A 321 1.19 14.22 -11.42
C GLN A 321 0.63 13.42 -12.62
N PRO A 322 1.29 13.31 -13.79
CA PRO A 322 0.78 12.53 -14.91
C PRO A 322 0.60 11.04 -14.56
N LEU A 323 1.59 10.45 -13.87
CA LEU A 323 1.53 9.07 -13.40
C LEU A 323 0.32 8.84 -12.47
N LEU A 324 0.13 9.69 -11.47
CA LEU A 324 -0.97 9.57 -10.51
C LEU A 324 -2.33 9.74 -11.20
N MET A 325 -2.44 10.70 -12.13
CA MET A 325 -3.65 10.94 -12.92
C MET A 325 -4.03 9.75 -13.81
N ASP A 326 -3.04 9.11 -14.45
CA ASP A 326 -3.24 7.97 -15.33
C ASP A 326 -3.52 6.68 -14.54
N LEU A 327 -2.82 6.45 -13.43
CA LEU A 327 -3.11 5.35 -12.50
C LEU A 327 -4.53 5.44 -11.96
N TRP A 328 -4.96 6.64 -11.55
CA TRP A 328 -6.33 6.88 -11.10
C TRP A 328 -7.37 6.61 -12.19
N ALA A 329 -7.08 6.99 -13.43
CA ALA A 329 -7.96 6.72 -14.57
C ALA A 329 -8.11 5.21 -14.85
N LYS A 330 -7.10 4.40 -14.49
CA LYS A 330 -7.11 2.94 -14.64
C LYS A 330 -7.45 2.17 -13.36
N ARG A 331 -7.83 2.84 -12.27
CA ARG A 331 -8.04 2.23 -10.93
C ARG A 331 -8.97 1.00 -10.90
N ASN A 332 -9.93 0.92 -11.81
CA ASN A 332 -10.88 -0.20 -11.91
C ASN A 332 -10.31 -1.41 -12.67
N SER A 333 -9.11 -1.31 -13.25
CA SER A 333 -8.45 -2.39 -14.01
C SER A 333 -7.08 -2.68 -13.41
N ARG A 334 -6.94 -3.84 -12.75
CA ARG A 334 -5.66 -4.28 -12.17
C ARG A 334 -4.55 -4.37 -13.23
N LEU A 335 -4.87 -4.92 -14.40
CA LEU A 335 -3.93 -5.00 -15.52
C LEU A 335 -3.63 -3.62 -16.11
N GLY A 336 -4.65 -2.75 -16.22
CA GLY A 336 -4.48 -1.39 -16.72
C GLY A 336 -3.59 -0.54 -15.80
N MET A 337 -3.72 -0.67 -14.48
CA MET A 337 -2.83 -0.04 -13.51
C MET A 337 -1.40 -0.54 -13.68
N LEU A 338 -1.20 -1.86 -13.76
CA LEU A 338 0.13 -2.45 -13.94
C LEU A 338 0.79 -2.00 -15.25
N THR A 339 0.07 -2.00 -16.38
CA THR A 339 0.66 -1.57 -17.66
C THR A 339 0.96 -0.08 -17.69
N THR A 340 0.10 0.75 -17.08
CA THR A 340 0.31 2.21 -16.97
C THR A 340 1.49 2.53 -16.08
N PHE A 341 1.62 1.80 -14.98
CA PHE A 341 2.78 1.85 -14.10
C PHE A 341 4.02 1.53 -14.93
N ILE A 342 4.10 0.32 -15.51
CA ILE A 342 5.26 -0.11 -16.31
C ILE A 342 5.60 0.88 -17.42
N SER A 343 4.62 1.43 -18.16
CA SER A 343 4.89 2.36 -19.25
C SER A 343 5.49 3.69 -18.81
N HIS A 344 5.11 4.20 -17.64
CA HIS A 344 5.72 5.41 -17.09
C HIS A 344 7.16 5.14 -16.63
N PHE A 345 7.46 3.93 -16.15
CA PHE A 345 8.79 3.56 -15.66
C PHE A 345 9.77 3.09 -16.75
N THR A 346 9.30 2.45 -17.83
CA THR A 346 10.17 2.00 -18.92
C THR A 346 10.60 3.12 -19.87
N LEU A 347 9.96 4.30 -19.78
CA LEU A 347 10.16 5.39 -20.74
C LEU A 347 10.66 6.70 -20.14
N LYS A 348 10.69 6.91 -18.81
CA LYS A 348 11.15 8.18 -18.22
C LYS A 348 11.86 8.06 -16.86
N GLU A 349 13.06 8.65 -16.82
CA GLU A 349 13.88 9.11 -15.69
C GLU A 349 14.41 8.15 -14.60
N GLU A 350 15.68 8.37 -14.26
CA GLU A 350 16.44 7.70 -13.19
C GLU A 350 15.90 8.04 -11.79
N SER A 351 15.30 9.23 -11.59
CA SER A 351 14.76 9.68 -10.30
C SER A 351 13.58 8.84 -9.79
N LEU A 352 12.68 8.42 -10.67
CA LEU A 352 11.51 7.61 -10.33
C LEU A 352 11.88 6.16 -9.98
N SER A 353 13.02 5.66 -10.46
CA SER A 353 13.53 4.33 -10.08
C SER A 353 13.92 4.26 -8.60
N GLY A 354 14.41 5.37 -8.03
CA GLY A 354 14.71 5.51 -6.60
C GLY A 354 13.45 5.38 -5.74
N VAL A 355 12.38 6.08 -6.10
CA VAL A 355 11.06 5.99 -5.42
C VAL A 355 10.55 4.54 -5.40
N LEU A 356 10.66 3.82 -6.51
CA LEU A 356 10.24 2.42 -6.57
C LEU A 356 11.06 1.51 -5.67
N ARG A 357 12.38 1.71 -5.65
CA ARG A 357 13.26 0.93 -4.80
C ARG A 357 12.93 1.19 -3.32
N ASN A 358 12.67 2.43 -2.95
CA ASN A 358 12.27 2.79 -1.59
C ASN A 358 10.90 2.18 -1.25
N PHE A 359 9.91 2.32 -2.13
CA PHE A 359 8.58 1.71 -1.96
C PHE A 359 8.64 0.18 -1.80
N PHE A 360 9.45 -0.49 -2.62
CA PHE A 360 9.67 -1.94 -2.50
C PHE A 360 10.30 -2.29 -1.16
N SER A 361 11.29 -1.50 -0.71
CA SER A 361 11.95 -1.71 0.59
C SER A 361 10.96 -1.54 1.74
N ILE A 362 10.16 -0.48 1.75
CA ILE A 362 9.08 -0.25 2.74
C ILE A 362 8.13 -1.45 2.78
N ILE A 363 7.59 -1.88 1.64
CA ILE A 363 6.66 -3.02 1.59
C ILE A 363 7.32 -4.30 2.10
N SER A 364 8.54 -4.59 1.65
CA SER A 364 9.25 -5.81 2.04
C SER A 364 9.54 -5.84 3.54
N ASN A 365 9.89 -4.70 4.13
CA ASN A 365 10.15 -4.56 5.56
C ASN A 365 8.84 -4.68 6.37
N SER A 366 7.75 -4.02 5.94
CA SER A 366 6.43 -4.16 6.59
C SER A 366 5.89 -5.59 6.52
N LEU A 367 6.13 -6.32 5.41
CA LEU A 367 5.78 -7.74 5.33
C LEU A 367 6.63 -8.59 6.27
N GLY A 368 7.92 -8.28 6.39
CA GLY A 368 8.81 -8.91 7.36
C GLY A 368 8.38 -8.68 8.80
N GLU A 369 8.01 -7.45 9.14
CA GLU A 369 7.45 -7.12 10.45
C GLU A 369 6.14 -7.86 10.73
N SER A 370 5.24 -7.92 9.75
CA SER A 370 3.97 -8.66 9.87
C SER A 370 4.21 -10.16 10.11
N MET A 371 5.25 -10.73 9.51
CA MET A 371 5.68 -12.11 9.77
C MET A 371 6.13 -12.29 11.23
N LEU A 372 6.97 -11.38 11.74
CA LEU A 372 7.44 -11.40 13.13
C LEU A 372 6.29 -11.20 14.14
N GLN A 373 5.34 -10.31 13.85
CA GLN A 373 4.12 -10.14 14.66
C GLN A 373 3.31 -11.43 14.72
N GLY A 374 3.19 -12.16 13.60
CA GLY A 374 2.51 -13.45 13.58
C GLY A 374 3.19 -14.50 14.44
N GLU A 375 4.52 -14.49 14.51
CA GLU A 375 5.32 -15.40 15.34
C GLU A 375 5.33 -15.01 16.83
N GLY A 376 4.65 -13.92 17.20
CA GLY A 376 4.58 -13.44 18.59
C GLY A 376 5.78 -12.61 19.04
N ALA A 377 6.71 -12.28 18.13
CA ALA A 377 7.88 -11.45 18.43
C ALA A 377 7.47 -10.01 18.78
N PHE A 378 6.43 -9.48 18.14
CA PHE A 378 5.86 -8.16 18.39
C PHE A 378 4.33 -8.23 18.50
N ALA A 379 3.72 -7.25 19.17
CA ALA A 379 2.27 -7.16 19.29
C ALA A 379 1.62 -7.04 17.89
N PRO A 380 0.52 -7.77 17.61
CA PRO A 380 -0.17 -7.69 16.34
C PRO A 380 -0.83 -6.32 16.18
N GLN A 381 -0.39 -5.55 15.19
CA GLN A 381 -0.96 -4.24 14.87
C GLN A 381 -1.86 -4.28 13.63
N TRP A 382 -1.65 -5.28 12.78
CA TRP A 382 -2.43 -5.50 11.57
C TRP A 382 -3.76 -6.21 11.89
N GLN A 383 -4.86 -5.63 11.45
CA GLN A 383 -6.20 -6.24 11.57
C GLN A 383 -6.54 -7.02 10.30
N GLU A 384 -6.58 -8.35 10.40
CA GLU A 384 -6.81 -9.24 9.24
C GLU A 384 -8.24 -9.14 8.66
N ASP A 385 -9.22 -8.76 9.47
CA ASP A 385 -10.62 -8.57 9.06
C ASP A 385 -10.86 -7.21 8.36
N LYS A 386 -9.86 -6.32 8.39
CA LYS A 386 -9.92 -4.98 7.80
C LYS A 386 -9.23 -4.92 6.44
N SER A 387 -9.64 -3.95 5.61
CA SER A 387 -8.99 -3.75 4.31
C SER A 387 -7.58 -3.15 4.46
N LEU A 388 -6.78 -3.21 3.39
CA LEU A 388 -5.46 -2.54 3.34
C LEU A 388 -5.58 -1.04 3.64
N ARG A 389 -6.63 -0.39 3.10
CA ARG A 389 -6.89 1.03 3.34
C ARG A 389 -7.18 1.31 4.81
N ASP A 390 -7.99 0.47 5.45
CA ASP A 390 -8.34 0.64 6.86
C ASP A 390 -7.10 0.48 7.76
N ASN A 391 -6.18 -0.41 7.42
CA ASN A 391 -4.95 -0.60 8.16
C ASN A 391 -3.95 0.55 7.96
N LEU A 392 -3.87 1.16 6.76
CA LEU A 392 -2.86 2.17 6.43
C LEU A 392 -3.33 3.63 6.59
N ALA A 393 -4.62 3.91 6.44
CA ALA A 393 -5.15 5.27 6.37
C ALA A 393 -6.24 5.54 7.43
N ARG A 394 -6.26 4.74 8.51
CA ARG A 394 -7.22 4.88 9.62
C ARG A 394 -7.23 6.27 10.23
N GLU A 395 -6.06 6.89 10.40
CA GLU A 395 -5.94 8.24 10.99
C GLU A 395 -6.71 9.31 10.19
N HIS A 396 -7.05 9.01 8.93
CA HIS A 396 -7.87 9.88 8.08
C HIS A 396 -9.38 9.63 8.20
N PHE A 397 -9.82 8.65 8.98
CA PHE A 397 -11.22 8.23 9.00
C PHE A 397 -12.06 9.14 9.92
N PRO A 398 -13.25 9.57 9.46
CA PRO A 398 -14.07 10.54 10.18
C PRO A 398 -14.51 10.06 11.57
N GLU A 399 -14.63 8.74 11.75
CA GLU A 399 -14.96 8.09 13.02
C GLU A 399 -13.95 8.42 14.13
N GLY A 400 -12.66 8.51 13.77
CA GLY A 400 -11.61 8.89 14.71
C GLY A 400 -11.72 10.36 15.14
N TYR A 401 -11.90 11.27 14.18
CA TYR A 401 -12.11 12.70 14.45
C TYR A 401 -13.37 12.94 15.29
N MET A 402 -14.47 12.25 14.96
CA MET A 402 -15.72 12.29 15.73
C MET A 402 -15.46 11.88 17.18
N ALA A 403 -14.78 10.76 17.40
CA ALA A 403 -14.50 10.26 18.75
C ALA A 403 -13.62 11.23 19.55
N TRP A 404 -12.57 11.80 18.93
CA TRP A 404 -11.69 12.77 19.57
C TRP A 404 -12.41 14.07 19.96
N VAL A 405 -13.16 14.65 19.01
CA VAL A 405 -13.89 15.91 19.23
C VAL A 405 -15.07 15.73 20.21
N SER A 406 -15.58 14.51 20.38
CA SER A 406 -16.65 14.21 21.34
C SER A 406 -16.14 13.89 22.76
N ALA A 407 -14.89 13.43 22.89
CA ALA A 407 -14.37 12.92 24.15
C ALA A 407 -14.06 14.01 25.18
N TYR A 408 -13.98 15.26 24.74
CA TYR A 408 -13.51 16.39 25.53
C TYR A 408 -14.49 17.55 25.50
N SER A 409 -14.40 18.40 26.52
CA SER A 409 -15.27 19.58 26.67
C SER A 409 -14.60 20.85 26.15
N THR A 410 -13.28 20.87 26.11
CA THR A 410 -12.45 22.00 25.70
C THR A 410 -11.40 21.59 24.68
N LEU A 411 -10.88 22.58 23.95
CA LEU A 411 -9.81 22.39 22.98
C LEU A 411 -8.51 21.93 23.65
N GLU A 412 -8.16 22.52 24.79
CA GLU A 412 -6.92 22.29 25.53
C GLU A 412 -6.82 20.87 26.06
N GLU A 413 -7.94 20.28 26.48
CA GLU A 413 -8.01 18.87 26.88
C GLU A 413 -7.83 17.92 25.68
N MET A 414 -8.41 18.29 24.53
CA MET A 414 -8.37 17.47 23.32
C MET A 414 -7.03 17.51 22.60
N ARG A 415 -6.48 18.71 22.36
CA ARG A 415 -5.31 18.88 21.47
C ARG A 415 -4.01 18.43 22.12
N THR A 416 -3.04 18.07 21.30
CA THR A 416 -1.66 17.89 21.78
C THR A 416 -1.06 19.24 22.23
N PRO A 417 -0.29 19.28 23.35
CA PRO A 417 0.51 20.44 23.72
C PRO A 417 1.84 20.55 22.94
N THR A 418 2.29 19.48 22.29
CA THR A 418 3.54 19.44 21.53
C THR A 418 3.35 18.85 20.13
N LEU A 419 4.16 19.31 19.17
CA LEU A 419 4.19 18.76 17.82
C LEU A 419 5.46 17.96 17.53
N VAL A 420 6.45 18.00 18.42
CA VAL A 420 7.74 17.38 18.21
C VAL A 420 7.84 16.03 18.90
N TYR A 421 8.54 15.11 18.25
CA TYR A 421 8.77 13.76 18.74
C TYR A 421 10.12 13.23 18.26
N ARG A 422 10.46 12.04 18.76
CA ARG A 422 11.67 11.33 18.39
C ARG A 422 11.35 9.94 17.88
N GLN A 423 12.25 9.43 17.06
CA GLN A 423 12.33 8.03 16.70
C GLN A 423 13.74 7.54 16.98
N LEU A 424 13.87 6.50 17.77
CA LEU A 424 15.11 5.77 17.94
C LEU A 424 15.15 4.63 16.93
N ALA A 425 16.27 4.49 16.24
CA ALA A 425 16.55 3.36 15.38
C ALA A 425 17.89 2.75 15.80
N LEU A 426 17.88 1.47 16.14
CA LEU A 426 19.02 0.80 16.77
C LEU A 426 19.20 -0.64 16.28
N ASP A 427 20.44 -1.12 16.32
CA ASP A 427 20.83 -2.49 15.99
C ASP A 427 22.03 -2.91 16.89
N GLY A 428 22.19 -4.21 17.13
CA GLY A 428 23.26 -4.76 17.95
C GLY A 428 23.03 -4.74 19.47
N PHE A 429 21.79 -4.49 19.91
CA PHE A 429 21.40 -4.46 21.33
C PHE A 429 20.39 -5.56 21.66
N ASP A 430 20.60 -6.25 22.78
CA ASP A 430 19.77 -7.37 23.27
C ASP A 430 18.84 -6.97 24.43
N LYS A 431 18.95 -5.73 24.91
CA LYS A 431 18.01 -5.14 25.85
C LYS A 431 17.89 -3.64 25.63
N VAL A 432 16.66 -3.15 25.59
CA VAL A 432 16.29 -1.74 25.49
C VAL A 432 15.27 -1.44 26.58
N GLU A 433 15.51 -0.42 27.39
CA GLU A 433 14.62 0.01 28.46
C GLU A 433 14.47 1.53 28.42
N VAL A 434 13.25 2.02 28.44
CA VAL A 434 12.92 3.46 28.42
C VAL A 434 12.24 3.84 29.72
N ARG A 435 12.74 4.90 30.35
CA ARG A 435 12.20 5.48 31.57
C ARG A 435 11.73 6.92 31.35
N ASP A 436 10.62 7.26 31.99
CA ASP A 436 10.08 8.62 32.06
C ASP A 436 10.88 9.51 33.04
N GLU A 437 10.41 10.76 33.23
CA GLU A 437 11.05 11.74 34.10
C GLU A 437 10.97 11.33 35.59
N GLU A 438 9.94 10.56 35.98
CA GLU A 438 9.77 9.98 37.30
C GLU A 438 10.60 8.71 37.54
N GLY A 439 11.18 8.13 36.48
CA GLY A 439 12.01 6.94 36.52
C GLY A 439 11.24 5.61 36.38
N ASN A 440 9.95 5.64 36.07
CA ASN A 440 9.15 4.46 35.77
C ASN A 440 9.52 3.89 34.40
N ILE A 441 9.47 2.57 34.25
CA ILE A 441 9.69 1.92 32.95
C ILE A 441 8.41 2.08 32.11
N VAL A 442 8.52 2.77 30.98
CA VAL A 442 7.41 3.03 30.05
C VAL A 442 7.46 2.17 28.78
N ALA A 443 8.62 1.61 28.47
CA ALA A 443 8.81 0.60 27.43
C ALA A 443 10.04 -0.25 27.76
N SER A 444 9.98 -1.56 27.53
CA SER A 444 11.20 -2.35 27.48
C SER A 444 11.07 -3.53 26.50
N LEU A 445 12.18 -3.88 25.89
CA LEU A 445 12.35 -5.05 25.05
C LEU A 445 13.63 -5.76 25.48
N GLY A 446 13.58 -7.05 25.73
CA GLY A 446 14.74 -7.88 26.02
C GLY A 446 14.72 -9.16 25.21
N PHE A 447 15.88 -9.80 25.09
CA PHE A 447 15.99 -11.14 24.50
C PHE A 447 16.46 -12.11 25.60
N GLU A 448 15.65 -13.10 25.92
CA GLU A 448 15.94 -14.14 26.93
C GLU A 448 15.68 -15.52 26.32
N GLU A 449 16.67 -16.44 26.41
CA GLU A 449 16.59 -17.81 25.85
C GLU A 449 16.16 -17.91 24.36
N GLY A 450 16.35 -16.84 23.59
CA GLY A 450 15.97 -16.76 22.17
C GLY A 450 14.54 -16.25 21.92
N GLU A 451 13.82 -15.87 22.97
CA GLU A 451 12.50 -15.25 22.90
C GLU A 451 12.56 -13.75 23.24
N ILE A 452 11.62 -12.99 22.68
CA ILE A 452 11.49 -11.56 22.93
C ILE A 452 10.60 -11.35 24.16
N VAL A 453 11.15 -10.69 25.17
CA VAL A 453 10.46 -10.33 26.42
C VAL A 453 10.08 -8.85 26.37
N HIS A 454 8.78 -8.57 26.48
CA HIS A 454 8.24 -7.21 26.51
C HIS A 454 8.06 -6.70 27.94
N GLY A 455 8.26 -5.40 28.12
CA GLY A 455 7.97 -4.66 29.35
C GLY A 455 6.49 -4.43 29.60
N PRO A 456 6.14 -3.56 30.57
CA PRO A 456 4.74 -3.19 30.81
C PRO A 456 4.07 -2.69 29.52
N GLU A 457 2.81 -3.09 29.30
CA GLU A 457 1.99 -2.62 28.19
C GLU A 457 1.75 -1.10 28.35
N GLY A 458 2.48 -0.30 27.58
CA GLY A 458 2.37 1.16 27.50
C GLY A 458 1.93 1.64 26.11
N SER A 459 1.91 2.97 25.90
CA SER A 459 1.66 3.57 24.57
C SER A 459 2.81 3.40 23.58
N LEU A 460 4.00 3.09 24.08
CA LEU A 460 5.21 2.99 23.28
C LEU A 460 5.36 1.56 22.77
N THR A 461 5.45 1.41 21.45
CA THR A 461 5.55 0.10 20.81
C THR A 461 6.83 0.02 20.00
N PHE A 462 7.52 -1.11 20.16
CA PHE A 462 8.66 -1.48 19.32
C PHE A 462 8.16 -2.02 17.99
N THR A 463 8.78 -1.55 16.91
CA THR A 463 8.51 -2.01 15.54
C THR A 463 9.81 -2.45 14.90
N GLN A 464 9.77 -3.50 14.09
CA GLN A 464 10.93 -3.92 13.31
C GLN A 464 10.88 -3.26 11.94
N VAL A 465 11.94 -2.54 11.55
CA VAL A 465 12.06 -2.01 10.20
C VAL A 465 13.34 -2.51 9.54
N GLY A 466 13.18 -3.49 8.66
CA GLY A 466 14.31 -4.17 8.05
C GLY A 466 15.09 -4.93 9.12
N ASN A 467 16.38 -4.61 9.27
CA ASN A 467 17.21 -5.20 10.32
C ASN A 467 17.23 -4.35 11.61
N GLU A 468 16.59 -3.18 11.61
CA GLU A 468 16.66 -2.25 12.74
C GLU A 468 15.43 -2.38 13.64
N LEU A 469 15.66 -2.22 14.95
CA LEU A 469 14.59 -1.98 15.90
C LEU A 469 14.30 -0.48 15.95
N GLU A 470 13.02 -0.13 15.78
CA GLU A 470 12.54 1.24 15.80
C GLU A 470 11.60 1.47 16.99
N LEU A 471 11.77 2.59 17.68
CA LEU A 471 10.93 3.02 18.80
C LEU A 471 10.59 4.50 18.66
N ASN A 472 9.30 4.81 18.58
CA ASN A 472 8.83 6.20 18.60
C ASN A 472 8.67 6.68 20.04
N LEU A 473 9.16 7.89 20.33
CA LEU A 473 9.21 8.46 21.66
C LEU A 473 8.67 9.90 21.68
N PRO A 474 7.78 10.23 22.62
CA PRO A 474 7.33 11.59 22.80
C PRO A 474 8.48 12.48 23.30
N ALA A 475 8.40 13.77 23.00
CA ALA A 475 9.40 14.76 23.42
C ALA A 475 8.84 15.80 24.40
N ASP A 476 7.65 15.58 24.95
CA ASP A 476 6.99 16.45 25.94
C ASP A 476 7.55 16.32 27.37
N GLN A 477 8.42 15.34 27.62
CA GLN A 477 9.10 15.14 28.90
C GLN A 477 10.54 14.65 28.71
N ASP A 478 11.33 14.69 29.79
CA ASP A 478 12.65 14.09 29.81
C ASP A 478 12.51 12.56 29.80
N MET A 479 13.34 11.87 29.01
CA MET A 479 13.36 10.41 28.97
C MET A 479 14.80 9.88 29.06
N ARG A 480 14.95 8.69 29.62
CA ARG A 480 16.23 7.98 29.67
C ARG A 480 16.10 6.61 29.03
N VAL A 481 17.05 6.28 28.16
CA VAL A 481 17.09 5.00 27.45
C VAL A 481 18.33 4.25 27.88
N SER A 482 18.13 3.05 28.41
CA SER A 482 19.20 2.12 28.77
C SER A 482 19.29 1.01 27.74
N LEU A 483 20.49 0.73 27.27
CA LEU A 483 20.76 -0.28 26.25
C LEU A 483 21.77 -1.30 26.79
N ARG A 484 21.62 -2.57 26.42
CA ARG A 484 22.63 -3.62 26.64
C ARG A 484 23.03 -4.20 25.30
N ALA A 485 24.34 -4.29 25.07
CA ALA A 485 24.90 -4.77 23.81
C ALA A 485 24.92 -6.30 23.74
N MET A 486 24.59 -6.83 22.57
CA MET A 486 24.72 -8.26 22.26
C MET A 486 26.20 -8.70 22.19
N GLY A 487 27.09 -7.80 21.79
CA GLY A 487 28.53 -8.06 21.63
C GLY A 487 28.89 -8.83 20.35
N GLY A 488 30.12 -8.64 19.87
CA GLY A 488 30.63 -9.34 18.68
C GLY A 488 30.01 -8.92 17.34
N VAL A 489 29.04 -8.00 17.36
CA VAL A 489 28.38 -7.41 16.19
C VAL A 489 28.57 -5.89 16.22
N LEU A 490 28.62 -5.28 15.05
CA LEU A 490 28.63 -3.83 14.92
C LEU A 490 27.28 -3.27 15.38
N ALA A 491 27.28 -2.36 16.33
CA ALA A 491 26.09 -1.72 16.86
C ALA A 491 26.04 -0.26 16.41
N PHE A 492 24.82 0.28 16.28
CA PHE A 492 24.60 1.69 16.02
C PHE A 492 23.32 2.17 16.67
N LEU A 493 23.26 3.47 16.93
CA LEU A 493 22.10 4.16 17.45
C LEU A 493 21.87 5.43 16.67
N ARG A 494 20.62 5.66 16.27
CA ARG A 494 20.17 6.90 15.65
C ARG A 494 19.00 7.48 16.41
N VAL A 495 19.06 8.79 16.62
CA VAL A 495 17.95 9.60 17.11
C VAL A 495 17.48 10.43 15.92
N LYS A 496 16.23 10.24 15.51
CA LYS A 496 15.58 11.06 14.50
C LYS A 496 14.58 11.98 15.19
N GLU A 497 14.67 13.28 14.96
CA GLU A 497 13.71 14.28 15.47
C GLU A 497 12.72 14.64 14.37
N GLY A 498 11.43 14.53 14.68
CA GLY A 498 10.35 14.84 13.75
C GLY A 498 9.36 15.84 14.32
N GLN A 499 8.52 16.37 13.43
CA GLN A 499 7.39 17.20 13.78
C GLN A 499 6.13 16.66 13.08
N ALA A 500 5.04 16.53 13.84
CA ALA A 500 3.74 16.13 13.30
C ALA A 500 3.34 17.05 12.13
N GLY A 501 2.89 16.45 11.03
CA GLY A 501 2.57 17.17 9.79
C GLY A 501 3.73 17.40 8.82
N TYR A 502 4.98 17.12 9.21
CA TYR A 502 6.16 17.21 8.35
C TYR A 502 6.67 15.84 7.93
N THR A 503 7.29 15.77 6.76
CA THR A 503 7.81 14.54 6.16
C THR A 503 9.28 14.30 6.47
N ARG A 504 10.08 15.35 6.67
CA ARG A 504 11.52 15.23 6.94
C ARG A 504 11.80 15.23 8.44
N MET A 505 12.82 14.46 8.83
CA MET A 505 13.32 14.38 10.20
C MET A 505 14.79 14.77 10.24
N GLN A 506 15.23 15.41 11.33
CA GLN A 506 16.65 15.62 11.59
C GLN A 506 17.25 14.33 12.16
N VAL A 507 18.40 13.90 11.65
CA VAL A 507 18.99 12.60 12.03
C VAL A 507 20.31 12.83 12.76
N TYR A 508 20.46 12.20 13.91
CA TYR A 508 21.68 12.19 14.72
C TYR A 508 22.13 10.74 14.89
N GLU A 509 23.38 10.45 14.56
CA GLU A 509 23.87 9.07 14.48
C GLU A 509 25.18 8.90 15.25
N THR A 510 25.33 7.77 15.94
CA THR A 510 26.63 7.33 16.46
C THR A 510 27.50 6.81 15.32
N GLY A 511 28.82 7.05 15.37
CA GLY A 511 29.73 6.24 14.56
C GLY A 511 29.64 4.74 14.90
N ASP A 512 30.24 3.88 14.08
CA ASP A 512 30.24 2.43 14.28
C ASP A 512 30.71 2.04 15.70
N LEU A 513 29.86 1.33 16.44
CA LEU A 513 30.18 0.83 17.78
C LEU A 513 30.58 -0.64 17.71
N THR A 514 31.64 -1.01 18.41
CA THR A 514 32.03 -2.41 18.62
C THR A 514 32.00 -2.74 20.12
N PRO A 515 30.80 -2.79 20.72
CA PRO A 515 30.66 -3.00 22.16
C PRO A 515 31.05 -4.42 22.57
N ARG A 516 31.46 -4.57 23.83
CA ARG A 516 31.62 -5.90 24.43
C ARG A 516 30.25 -6.50 24.73
N GLU A 517 30.16 -7.82 24.70
CA GLU A 517 28.95 -8.55 25.12
C GLU A 517 28.57 -8.14 26.55
N GLY A 518 27.30 -7.76 26.73
CA GLY A 518 26.75 -7.30 28.00
C GLY A 518 27.13 -5.86 28.39
N GLU A 519 27.89 -5.12 27.59
CA GLU A 519 28.20 -3.71 27.86
C GLU A 519 26.91 -2.86 27.85
N THR A 520 26.77 -1.98 28.84
CA THR A 520 25.58 -1.15 29.01
C THR A 520 25.85 0.30 28.62
N PHE A 521 24.82 0.92 28.04
CA PHE A 521 24.83 2.31 27.60
C PHE A 521 23.59 3.04 28.12
N GLN A 522 23.72 4.35 28.33
CA GLN A 522 22.63 5.24 28.68
C GLN A 522 22.58 6.44 27.73
N LEU A 523 21.39 6.74 27.24
CA LEU A 523 21.08 7.92 26.44
C LEU A 523 20.06 8.76 27.18
N THR A 524 20.35 10.06 27.33
CA THR A 524 19.39 11.03 27.88
C THR A 524 18.75 11.79 26.74
N LEU A 525 17.42 11.88 26.76
CA LEU A 525 16.61 12.57 25.77
C LEU A 525 15.85 13.71 26.47
N PRO A 526 16.30 14.97 26.35
CA PRO A 526 15.67 16.09 27.06
C PRO A 526 14.30 16.44 26.47
N ARG A 527 13.43 17.11 27.24
CA ARG A 527 12.18 17.69 26.74
C ARG A 527 12.46 18.68 25.58
N LEU A 528 11.63 18.63 24.53
CA LEU A 528 11.65 19.59 23.43
C LEU A 528 10.39 20.46 23.48
N THR A 529 10.56 21.78 23.43
CA THR A 529 9.46 22.75 23.42
C THR A 529 9.03 23.18 22.02
N GLY A 530 9.75 22.74 20.99
CA GLY A 530 9.53 23.08 19.58
C GLY A 530 10.59 22.44 18.70
N GLN A 531 10.50 22.64 17.39
CA GLN A 531 11.51 22.14 16.47
C GLN A 531 12.82 22.87 16.72
N ALA A 532 13.88 22.13 17.07
CA ALA A 532 15.20 22.69 17.22
C ALA A 532 15.75 23.14 15.86
N GLU A 533 16.61 24.16 15.85
CA GLU A 533 17.38 24.50 14.65
C GLU A 533 18.18 23.28 14.17
N ALA A 534 18.43 23.21 12.86
CA ALA A 534 19.07 22.06 12.24
C ALA A 534 20.43 21.74 12.90
N GLY A 535 20.55 20.57 13.53
CA GLY A 535 21.76 20.13 14.22
C GLY A 535 22.03 20.79 15.57
N ALA A 536 21.10 21.56 16.12
CA ALA A 536 21.26 22.21 17.42
C ALA A 536 21.14 21.26 18.62
N SER A 537 20.42 20.14 18.44
CA SER A 537 20.27 19.14 19.50
C SER A 537 21.57 18.38 19.71
N VAL A 538 21.90 18.12 20.98
CA VAL A 538 23.10 17.38 21.37
C VAL A 538 22.69 16.11 22.10
N TYR A 539 23.05 14.96 21.54
CA TYR A 539 22.80 13.66 22.13
C TYR A 539 24.13 12.96 22.43
N GLN A 540 24.21 12.34 23.61
CA GLN A 540 25.36 11.58 24.04
C GLN A 540 24.94 10.22 24.57
N LEU A 541 25.53 9.17 24.02
CA LEU A 541 25.42 7.81 24.48
C LEU A 541 26.56 7.54 25.47
N ALA A 542 26.25 7.46 26.76
CA ALA A 542 27.22 7.20 27.82
C ALA A 542 27.37 5.68 28.03
N GLY A 543 28.53 5.11 27.70
CA GLY A 543 28.92 3.75 28.07
C GLY A 543 29.65 3.71 29.41
N THR A 544 29.87 2.51 29.94
CA THR A 544 30.55 2.30 31.24
C THR A 544 31.97 2.88 31.32
N GLN A 545 32.69 2.99 30.19
CA GLN A 545 34.06 3.52 30.16
C GLN A 545 34.25 4.73 29.23
N ARG A 546 33.35 4.96 28.27
CA ARG A 546 33.47 5.99 27.24
C ARG A 546 32.10 6.53 26.84
N GLY A 547 32.03 7.81 26.49
CA GLY A 547 30.84 8.42 25.88
C GLY A 547 31.00 8.56 24.37
N PHE A 548 29.90 8.41 23.64
CA PHE A 548 29.82 8.55 22.19
C PHE A 548 28.85 9.68 21.86
N ALA A 549 29.33 10.71 21.17
CA ALA A 549 28.47 11.79 20.69
C ALA A 549 27.72 11.31 19.44
N LEU A 550 26.43 11.65 19.33
CA LEU A 550 25.69 11.45 18.11
C LEU A 550 25.83 12.72 17.25
N THR A 551 26.28 12.56 16.02
CA THR A 551 26.52 13.67 15.10
C THR A 551 25.34 13.87 14.16
N HIS A 552 24.96 15.12 13.93
CA HIS A 552 23.91 15.47 12.98
C HIS A 552 24.30 15.09 11.54
N GLN A 553 23.36 14.48 10.82
CA GLN A 553 23.51 13.99 9.45
C GLN A 553 22.63 14.83 8.50
N PRO A 554 23.14 15.94 7.92
CA PRO A 554 22.32 16.88 7.16
C PRO A 554 21.77 16.32 5.84
N ASN A 555 22.36 15.23 5.33
CA ASN A 555 21.97 14.57 4.08
C ASN A 555 21.32 13.20 4.30
N ALA A 556 20.89 12.91 5.54
CA ALA A 556 20.19 11.66 5.83
C ALA A 556 18.93 11.52 4.97
N GLN A 557 18.74 10.33 4.43
CA GLN A 557 17.54 9.96 3.67
C GLN A 557 16.49 9.40 4.62
N ALA A 558 15.23 9.41 4.19
CA ALA A 558 14.10 8.85 4.95
C ALA A 558 14.32 7.38 5.31
N LEU A 559 14.87 6.60 4.36
CA LEU A 559 15.24 5.21 4.57
C LEU A 559 16.75 5.07 4.80
N SER A 560 17.10 4.24 5.77
CA SER A 560 18.49 3.92 6.06
C SER A 560 19.10 2.94 5.06
N ALA A 561 20.43 2.83 5.06
CA ALA A 561 21.11 1.79 4.32
C ALA A 561 20.70 0.37 4.78
N GLN A 562 20.39 0.17 6.06
CA GLN A 562 19.98 -1.13 6.59
C GLN A 562 18.51 -1.46 6.32
N GLU A 563 17.65 -0.46 6.19
CA GLU A 563 16.28 -0.65 5.71
C GLU A 563 16.27 -0.98 4.22
N MET A 564 17.10 -0.30 3.42
CA MET A 564 17.18 -0.48 1.97
C MET A 564 17.83 -1.81 1.57
N ASN A 565 18.77 -2.31 2.37
CA ASN A 565 19.49 -3.56 2.11
C ASN A 565 19.19 -4.62 3.18
N SER A 566 17.97 -4.59 3.74
CA SER A 566 17.60 -5.49 4.82
C SER A 566 17.59 -6.96 4.37
N THR A 567 17.65 -7.85 5.35
CA THR A 567 17.50 -9.29 5.13
C THR A 567 16.16 -9.60 4.45
N PHE A 568 15.07 -8.93 4.88
CA PHE A 568 13.75 -9.05 4.27
C PHE A 568 13.74 -8.55 2.82
N THR A 569 14.26 -7.36 2.53
CA THR A 569 14.30 -6.82 1.17
C THR A 569 15.05 -7.74 0.23
N SER A 570 16.25 -8.20 0.63
CA SER A 570 17.05 -9.16 -0.14
C SER A 570 16.27 -10.46 -0.40
N MET A 571 15.65 -11.02 0.64
CA MET A 571 14.86 -12.24 0.54
C MET A 571 13.65 -12.09 -0.41
N PHE A 572 12.88 -11.00 -0.29
CA PHE A 572 11.74 -10.72 -1.17
C PHE A 572 12.17 -10.44 -2.61
N THR A 573 13.27 -9.71 -2.83
CA THR A 573 13.82 -9.48 -4.18
C THR A 573 14.21 -10.78 -4.86
N GLN A 574 14.91 -11.67 -4.15
CA GLN A 574 15.31 -12.99 -4.68
C GLN A 574 14.08 -13.85 -5.03
N ASN A 575 13.08 -13.88 -4.17
CA ASN A 575 11.85 -14.65 -4.41
C ASN A 575 11.01 -14.09 -5.56
N LEU A 576 10.92 -12.75 -5.68
CA LEU A 576 10.23 -12.12 -6.80
C LEU A 576 10.93 -12.42 -8.13
N ALA A 577 12.25 -12.28 -8.19
CA ALA A 577 13.04 -12.60 -9.39
C ALA A 577 12.84 -14.07 -9.81
N THR A 578 12.87 -14.98 -8.82
CA THR A 578 12.60 -16.41 -9.03
C THR A 578 11.17 -16.66 -9.54
N GLY A 579 10.16 -16.02 -8.93
CA GLY A 579 8.77 -16.12 -9.36
C GLY A 579 8.54 -15.62 -10.78
N ILE A 580 9.12 -14.48 -11.15
CA ILE A 580 9.08 -13.94 -12.53
C ILE A 580 9.76 -14.89 -13.51
N ALA A 581 10.96 -15.39 -13.17
CA ALA A 581 11.67 -16.35 -14.00
C ALA A 581 10.80 -17.59 -14.25
N VAL A 582 10.08 -18.09 -13.24
CA VAL A 582 9.21 -19.24 -13.43
C VAL A 582 7.91 -18.91 -14.17
N MET A 583 7.30 -17.75 -13.98
CA MET A 583 6.17 -17.35 -14.83
C MET A 583 6.57 -17.30 -16.32
N LEU A 584 7.78 -16.80 -16.62
CA LEU A 584 8.34 -16.83 -17.98
C LEU A 584 8.55 -18.26 -18.47
N LEU A 585 9.08 -19.15 -17.63
CA LEU A 585 9.28 -20.57 -17.94
C LEU A 585 7.95 -21.31 -18.19
N VAL A 586 6.91 -21.03 -17.38
CA VAL A 586 5.55 -21.54 -17.57
C VAL A 586 4.95 -21.02 -18.87
N PHE A 587 5.13 -19.74 -19.16
CA PHE A 587 4.66 -19.15 -20.41
C PHE A 587 5.34 -19.81 -21.63
N ILE A 588 6.66 -20.04 -21.57
CA ILE A 588 7.41 -20.78 -22.59
C ILE A 588 6.88 -22.22 -22.72
N LEU A 589 6.54 -22.89 -21.62
CA LEU A 589 5.93 -24.22 -21.62
C LEU A 589 4.55 -24.22 -22.27
N LEU A 590 3.72 -23.20 -21.99
CA LEU A 590 2.40 -23.05 -22.56
C LEU A 590 2.50 -22.86 -24.09
N LEU A 591 3.38 -21.95 -24.52
CA LEU A 591 3.67 -21.71 -25.94
C LEU A 591 4.15 -23.00 -26.62
N PHE A 592 5.01 -23.78 -25.96
CA PHE A 592 5.43 -25.07 -26.46
C PHE A 592 4.29 -26.08 -26.59
N THR A 593 3.42 -26.17 -25.59
CA THR A 593 2.27 -27.07 -25.59
C THR A 593 1.29 -26.73 -26.71
N ILE A 594 1.09 -25.43 -26.97
CA ILE A 594 0.32 -24.94 -28.11
C ILE A 594 0.99 -25.37 -29.43
N LEU A 595 2.31 -25.17 -29.58
CA LEU A 595 3.05 -25.59 -30.77
C LEU A 595 2.93 -27.10 -31.04
N LEU A 596 3.01 -27.94 -30.00
CA LEU A 596 2.82 -29.39 -30.12
C LEU A 596 1.41 -29.75 -30.55
N SER A 597 0.40 -29.13 -29.93
CA SER A 597 -1.01 -29.35 -30.25
C SER A 597 -1.32 -29.01 -31.71
N VAL A 598 -0.84 -27.85 -32.20
CA VAL A 598 -0.96 -27.45 -33.60
C VAL A 598 -0.27 -28.47 -34.53
N ARG A 599 0.93 -28.95 -34.16
CA ARG A 599 1.66 -29.95 -34.95
C ARG A 599 0.93 -31.29 -35.02
N GLY A 600 0.38 -31.73 -33.90
CA GLY A 600 -0.45 -32.94 -33.78
C GLY A 600 -1.71 -32.83 -34.63
N LEU A 601 -2.41 -31.70 -34.55
CA LEU A 601 -3.60 -31.41 -35.35
C LEU A 601 -3.29 -31.47 -36.85
N ARG A 602 -2.22 -30.80 -37.31
CA ARG A 602 -1.77 -30.85 -38.72
C ARG A 602 -1.49 -32.28 -39.19
N ARG A 603 -0.83 -33.11 -38.36
CA ARG A 603 -0.57 -34.52 -38.69
C ARG A 603 -1.85 -35.35 -38.72
N SER A 604 -2.79 -35.09 -37.82
CA SER A 604 -4.11 -35.75 -37.79
C SER A 604 -4.91 -35.41 -39.05
N MET A 605 -4.97 -34.12 -39.43
CA MET A 605 -5.61 -33.67 -40.66
C MET A 605 -4.96 -34.29 -41.90
N TYR A 606 -3.63 -34.35 -41.96
CA TYR A 606 -2.90 -35.01 -43.05
C TYR A 606 -3.24 -36.50 -43.17
N LYS A 607 -3.27 -37.23 -42.04
CA LYS A 607 -3.68 -38.66 -42.03
C LYS A 607 -5.14 -38.84 -42.44
N ARG A 608 -6.05 -37.94 -42.04
CA ARG A 608 -7.45 -37.94 -42.50
C ARG A 608 -7.54 -37.70 -44.01
N ARG A 609 -6.74 -36.80 -44.56
CA ARG A 609 -6.67 -36.54 -46.01
C ARG A 609 -6.17 -37.79 -46.77
N LEU A 610 -5.09 -38.42 -46.32
CA LEU A 610 -4.58 -39.66 -46.94
C LEU A 610 -5.62 -40.79 -46.91
N ARG A 611 -6.35 -40.96 -45.80
CA ARG A 611 -7.46 -41.92 -45.72
C ARG A 611 -8.58 -41.63 -46.73
N LYS A 612 -8.92 -40.35 -46.94
CA LYS A 612 -9.90 -39.94 -47.95
C LYS A 612 -9.41 -40.18 -49.38
N CYS A 613 -8.10 -40.11 -49.62
CA CYS A 613 -7.46 -40.36 -50.92
C CYS A 613 -7.09 -41.84 -51.17
N GLY A 614 -7.61 -42.78 -50.39
CA GLY A 614 -7.40 -44.22 -50.60
C GLY A 614 -5.97 -44.73 -50.32
N THR A 615 -5.08 -43.90 -49.76
CA THR A 615 -3.67 -44.28 -49.56
C THR A 615 -3.50 -45.14 -48.30
N PRO A 616 -2.92 -46.36 -48.38
CA PRO A 616 -2.77 -47.23 -47.22
C PRO A 616 -1.79 -46.63 -46.20
N LEU A 617 -2.25 -46.43 -44.97
CA LEU A 617 -1.41 -46.02 -43.85
C LEU A 617 -0.69 -47.26 -43.28
N ALA A 618 0.55 -47.52 -43.71
CA ALA A 618 1.37 -48.58 -43.14
C ALA A 618 1.52 -48.40 -41.61
N ARG A 619 0.98 -49.32 -40.82
CA ARG A 619 1.28 -49.42 -39.38
C ARG A 619 2.52 -50.29 -39.23
N ALA A 620 3.67 -49.66 -38.95
CA ALA A 620 4.87 -50.42 -38.61
C ALA A 620 4.67 -51.15 -37.26
N PRO A 621 4.91 -52.48 -37.18
CA PRO A 621 4.78 -53.23 -35.94
C PRO A 621 5.85 -52.82 -34.91
N LEU A 622 5.46 -52.68 -33.64
CA LEU A 622 6.32 -52.25 -32.52
C LEU A 622 7.63 -53.04 -32.41
N ARG A 623 7.61 -54.37 -32.62
CA ARG A 623 8.79 -55.25 -32.56
C ARG A 623 9.83 -54.95 -33.66
N GLY A 624 9.41 -54.49 -34.84
CA GLY A 624 10.32 -54.22 -35.97
C GLY A 624 11.19 -52.96 -35.80
N ASN A 625 10.83 -52.08 -34.87
CA ASN A 625 11.55 -50.82 -34.63
C ASN A 625 12.66 -50.94 -33.57
N PHE A 626 12.60 -51.94 -32.68
CA PHE A 626 13.53 -52.07 -31.54
C PHE A 626 14.88 -52.69 -31.93
N LEU A 627 14.95 -53.57 -32.93
CA LEU A 627 16.16 -54.35 -33.28
C LEU A 627 16.47 -54.40 -34.79
N ASN A 628 16.15 -53.35 -35.55
CA ASN A 628 16.53 -53.32 -36.97
C ASN A 628 18.03 -53.01 -37.16
N ARG A 629 18.87 -54.06 -37.21
CA ARG A 629 20.34 -54.01 -37.36
C ARG A 629 20.82 -53.44 -38.71
N LYS A 630 19.94 -53.26 -39.70
CA LYS A 630 20.30 -52.76 -41.05
C LYS A 630 20.58 -51.25 -41.12
N GLN A 631 20.49 -50.50 -40.01
CA GLN A 631 20.69 -49.04 -39.97
C GLN A 631 21.54 -48.61 -38.76
N PRO A 632 22.88 -48.56 -38.87
CA PRO A 632 23.80 -48.42 -37.71
C PRO A 632 23.67 -47.09 -36.94
N PHE A 633 23.15 -46.03 -37.57
CA PHE A 633 22.91 -44.75 -36.88
C PHE A 633 21.79 -44.81 -35.83
N LYS A 634 20.99 -45.89 -35.80
CA LYS A 634 19.92 -46.10 -34.82
C LYS A 634 20.44 -46.46 -33.43
N ILE A 635 21.64 -47.05 -33.32
CA ILE A 635 22.19 -47.48 -32.03
C ILE A 635 22.57 -46.28 -31.15
N PRO A 636 23.33 -45.27 -31.62
CA PRO A 636 23.64 -44.09 -30.82
C PRO A 636 22.41 -43.27 -30.42
N VAL A 637 21.42 -43.12 -31.33
CA VAL A 637 20.17 -42.40 -31.01
C VAL A 637 19.37 -43.12 -29.94
N LYS A 638 19.34 -44.46 -29.94
CA LYS A 638 18.69 -45.25 -28.89
C LYS A 638 19.43 -45.19 -27.57
N LEU A 639 20.76 -45.28 -27.59
CA LEU A 639 21.57 -45.21 -26.38
C LEU A 639 21.36 -43.87 -25.68
N PHE A 640 21.53 -42.75 -26.39
CA PHE A 640 21.30 -41.44 -25.80
C PHE A 640 19.81 -41.18 -25.53
N GLY A 641 18.90 -41.75 -26.32
CA GLY A 641 17.47 -41.72 -26.02
C GLY A 641 17.12 -42.42 -24.70
N LEU A 642 17.76 -43.56 -24.41
CA LEU A 642 17.62 -44.27 -23.13
C LEU A 642 18.19 -43.47 -21.97
N LEU A 643 19.38 -42.90 -22.15
CA LEU A 643 20.04 -42.09 -21.13
C LEU A 643 19.22 -40.83 -20.79
N VAL A 644 18.72 -40.10 -21.79
CA VAL A 644 17.82 -38.94 -21.59
C VAL A 644 16.50 -39.36 -20.94
N PHE A 645 15.94 -40.50 -21.32
CA PHE A 645 14.72 -41.02 -20.68
C PHE A 645 14.95 -41.34 -19.20
N GLY A 646 16.09 -41.99 -18.87
CA GLY A 646 16.47 -42.35 -17.51
C GLY A 646 16.71 -41.13 -16.62
N THR A 647 17.47 -40.13 -17.10
CA THR A 647 17.68 -38.89 -16.33
C THR A 647 16.36 -38.12 -16.15
N GLY A 648 15.51 -38.08 -17.18
CA GLY A 648 14.20 -37.44 -17.08
C GLY A 648 13.30 -38.08 -16.02
N LEU A 649 13.31 -39.42 -15.94
CA LEU A 649 12.58 -40.15 -14.91
C LEU A 649 13.15 -39.91 -13.51
N ALA A 650 14.47 -39.86 -13.36
CA ALA A 650 15.12 -39.55 -12.09
C ALA A 650 14.74 -38.15 -11.57
N ILE A 651 14.70 -37.15 -12.45
CA ILE A 651 14.24 -35.80 -12.11
C ILE A 651 12.74 -35.79 -11.77
N ALA A 652 11.89 -36.56 -12.48
CA ALA A 652 10.47 -36.68 -12.15
C ALA A 652 10.24 -37.25 -10.74
N VAL A 653 10.99 -38.30 -10.37
CA VAL A 653 10.93 -38.90 -9.03
C VAL A 653 11.40 -37.90 -7.98
N ALA A 654 12.47 -37.16 -8.25
CA ALA A 654 12.92 -36.09 -7.36
C ALA A 654 11.84 -35.01 -7.19
N ALA A 655 11.17 -34.60 -8.27
CA ALA A 655 10.08 -33.63 -8.21
C ALA A 655 8.92 -34.09 -7.30
N VAL A 656 8.51 -35.35 -7.42
CA VAL A 656 7.46 -35.92 -6.56
C VAL A 656 7.91 -35.94 -5.09
N ARG A 657 9.15 -36.35 -4.81
CA ARG A 657 9.69 -36.38 -3.44
C ARG A 657 9.75 -34.98 -2.82
N VAL A 658 10.27 -34.01 -3.57
CA VAL A 658 10.35 -32.60 -3.15
C VAL A 658 8.95 -32.05 -2.90
N GLY A 659 8.02 -32.27 -3.84
CA GLY A 659 6.63 -31.83 -3.67
C GLY A 659 5.94 -32.43 -2.43
N LEU A 660 6.16 -33.70 -2.13
CA LEU A 660 5.62 -34.34 -0.93
C LEU A 660 6.24 -33.80 0.37
N SER A 661 7.54 -33.48 0.37
CA SER A 661 8.20 -32.82 1.51
C SER A 661 7.58 -31.46 1.78
N TRP A 662 7.40 -30.67 0.73
CA TRP A 662 6.85 -29.32 0.84
C TRP A 662 5.38 -29.30 1.20
N VAL A 663 4.57 -30.25 0.72
CA VAL A 663 3.18 -30.36 1.18
C VAL A 663 3.13 -30.56 2.71
N ARG A 664 4.05 -31.33 3.28
CA ARG A 664 4.13 -31.49 4.74
C ARG A 664 4.56 -30.20 5.42
N GLU A 665 5.62 -29.55 4.95
CA GLU A 665 6.07 -28.26 5.50
C GLU A 665 4.97 -27.19 5.45
N ILE A 666 4.31 -27.05 4.31
CA ILE A 666 3.22 -26.09 4.09
C ILE A 666 2.02 -26.38 5.00
N GLN A 667 1.72 -27.66 5.30
CA GLN A 667 0.62 -28.03 6.20
C GLN A 667 0.83 -27.57 7.64
N PHE A 668 2.06 -27.30 8.06
CA PHE A 668 2.36 -26.75 9.38
C PHE A 668 2.39 -25.22 9.41
N ILE A 669 2.31 -24.56 8.25
CA ILE A 669 2.26 -23.10 8.17
C ILE A 669 0.82 -22.66 8.46
N GLN A 670 0.60 -22.18 9.68
CA GLN A 670 -0.71 -21.68 10.11
C GLN A 670 -1.02 -20.29 9.55
N GLN A 671 0.00 -19.48 9.25
CA GLN A 671 -0.18 -18.09 8.82
C GLN A 671 -0.26 -17.91 7.31
N ARG A 672 -1.17 -17.06 6.87
CA ARG A 672 -1.43 -16.81 5.44
C ARG A 672 -0.26 -16.15 4.71
N THR A 673 0.44 -15.22 5.35
CA THR A 673 1.59 -14.49 4.77
C THR A 673 2.78 -15.41 4.55
N MET A 674 3.17 -16.18 5.56
CA MET A 674 4.18 -17.24 5.45
C MET A 674 3.79 -18.30 4.42
N PHE A 675 2.51 -18.68 4.36
CA PHE A 675 2.02 -19.64 3.37
C PHE A 675 2.17 -19.12 1.94
N LEU A 676 1.71 -17.90 1.67
CA LEU A 676 1.85 -17.25 0.35
C LEU A 676 3.32 -17.10 -0.03
N PHE A 677 4.17 -16.74 0.93
CA PHE A 677 5.60 -16.61 0.75
C PHE A 677 6.26 -17.95 0.39
N SER A 678 5.98 -19.02 1.14
CA SER A 678 6.47 -20.37 0.84
C SER A 678 5.99 -20.85 -0.52
N LEU A 679 4.75 -20.54 -0.93
CA LEU A 679 4.27 -20.86 -2.27
C LEU A 679 5.06 -20.13 -3.37
N MET A 680 5.41 -18.86 -3.17
CA MET A 680 6.24 -18.09 -4.12
C MET A 680 7.65 -18.68 -4.29
N TYR A 681 8.13 -19.45 -3.33
CA TYR A 681 9.43 -20.13 -3.41
C TYR A 681 9.31 -21.56 -3.95
N TYR A 682 8.37 -22.35 -3.42
CA TYR A 682 8.23 -23.78 -3.72
C TYR A 682 7.56 -24.07 -5.07
N VAL A 683 6.46 -23.39 -5.39
CA VAL A 683 5.71 -23.67 -6.64
C VAL A 683 6.59 -23.44 -7.87
N PRO A 684 7.36 -22.33 -7.96
CA PRO A 684 8.26 -22.10 -9.07
C PRO A 684 9.24 -23.25 -9.33
N PHE A 685 9.90 -23.72 -8.29
CA PHE A 685 10.90 -24.77 -8.41
C PHE A 685 10.29 -26.11 -8.81
N LEU A 686 9.14 -26.48 -8.21
CA LEU A 686 8.44 -27.72 -8.56
C LEU A 686 8.03 -27.74 -10.03
N VAL A 687 7.52 -26.61 -10.53
CA VAL A 687 7.17 -26.44 -11.95
C VAL A 687 8.40 -26.60 -12.84
N LEU A 688 9.54 -26.02 -12.46
CA LEU A 688 10.77 -26.15 -13.23
C LEU A 688 11.28 -27.60 -13.30
N LEU A 689 11.21 -28.36 -12.21
CA LEU A 689 11.56 -29.78 -12.19
C LEU A 689 10.67 -30.59 -13.14
N VAL A 690 9.35 -30.35 -13.11
CA VAL A 690 8.38 -30.98 -14.02
C VAL A 690 8.70 -30.64 -15.47
N CYS A 691 9.00 -29.36 -15.77
CA CYS A 691 9.36 -28.90 -17.12
C CYS A 691 10.71 -29.43 -17.61
N CYS A 692 11.60 -29.84 -16.71
CA CYS A 692 12.84 -30.54 -17.07
C CYS A 692 12.60 -32.02 -17.35
N ALA A 693 11.77 -32.67 -16.54
CA ALA A 693 11.56 -34.11 -16.57
C ALA A 693 10.75 -34.55 -17.81
N PHE A 694 9.55 -33.99 -17.99
CA PHE A 694 8.62 -34.52 -19.00
C PHE A 694 9.11 -34.35 -20.44
N PRO A 695 9.63 -33.19 -20.89
CA PRO A 695 10.19 -33.06 -22.24
C PRO A 695 11.35 -34.02 -22.49
N ALA A 696 12.20 -34.30 -21.49
CA ALA A 696 13.28 -35.29 -21.62
C ALA A 696 12.73 -36.72 -21.76
N ILE A 697 11.76 -37.11 -20.91
CA ILE A 697 11.06 -38.40 -21.00
C ILE A 697 10.43 -38.58 -22.39
N TYR A 698 9.71 -37.58 -22.90
CA TYR A 698 9.13 -37.64 -24.23
C TYR A 698 10.19 -37.68 -25.33
N ALA A 699 11.25 -36.86 -25.25
CA ALA A 699 12.34 -36.86 -26.22
C ALA A 699 12.99 -38.24 -26.34
N GLY A 700 13.35 -38.84 -25.20
CA GLY A 700 13.93 -40.17 -25.09
C GLY A 700 12.98 -41.27 -25.55
N GLY A 701 11.73 -41.25 -25.08
CA GLY A 701 10.69 -42.19 -25.51
C GLY A 701 10.46 -42.15 -27.01
N TYR A 702 10.40 -40.94 -27.61
CA TYR A 702 10.25 -40.82 -29.06
C TYR A 702 11.46 -41.37 -29.83
N ALA A 703 12.67 -41.13 -29.33
CA ALA A 703 13.91 -41.61 -29.91
C ALA A 703 14.08 -43.13 -29.80
N LEU A 704 13.54 -43.76 -28.74
CA LEU A 704 13.58 -45.20 -28.52
C LEU A 704 12.60 -45.95 -29.43
N LEU A 705 11.35 -45.48 -29.50
CA LEU A 705 10.23 -46.26 -30.02
C LEU A 705 9.91 -46.02 -31.50
N TRP A 706 10.23 -44.84 -32.06
CA TRP A 706 9.71 -44.44 -33.39
C TRP A 706 10.75 -43.82 -34.33
N LEU A 707 11.91 -44.49 -34.47
CA LEU A 707 13.02 -44.07 -35.35
C LEU A 707 12.73 -44.13 -36.86
N SER A 708 11.65 -44.79 -37.28
CA SER A 708 11.26 -44.96 -38.68
C SER A 708 10.36 -43.83 -39.20
N ASP A 709 9.74 -43.03 -38.33
CA ASP A 709 8.86 -41.92 -38.75
C ASP A 709 9.59 -40.57 -38.62
N LEU A 710 9.83 -39.90 -39.75
CA LEU A 710 10.44 -38.57 -39.80
C LEU A 710 9.66 -37.54 -38.98
N TYR A 711 8.33 -37.66 -38.91
CA TYR A 711 7.50 -36.83 -38.04
C TYR A 711 7.87 -37.04 -36.57
N MET A 712 8.00 -38.28 -36.12
CA MET A 712 8.33 -38.61 -34.72
C MET A 712 9.76 -38.22 -34.35
N LEU A 713 10.73 -38.33 -35.28
CA LEU A 713 12.09 -37.82 -35.08
C LEU A 713 12.12 -36.29 -34.92
N ARG A 714 11.33 -35.56 -35.71
CA ARG A 714 11.18 -34.11 -35.55
C ARG A 714 10.48 -33.76 -34.22
N THR A 715 9.50 -34.57 -33.78
CA THR A 715 8.86 -34.42 -32.46
C THR A 715 9.86 -34.65 -31.33
N SER A 716 10.64 -35.73 -31.38
CA SER A 716 11.70 -36.04 -30.41
C SER A 716 12.70 -34.89 -30.32
N ARG A 717 13.16 -34.37 -31.47
CA ARG A 717 14.12 -33.25 -31.50
C ARG A 717 13.56 -31.96 -30.93
N LEU A 718 12.27 -31.70 -31.10
CA LEU A 718 11.61 -30.53 -30.51
C LEU A 718 11.53 -30.66 -28.98
N HIS A 719 11.10 -31.81 -28.46
CA HIS A 719 11.10 -32.09 -27.03
C HIS A 719 12.52 -32.03 -26.44
N ALA A 720 13.53 -32.54 -27.16
CA ALA A 720 14.92 -32.48 -26.73
C ALA A 720 15.45 -31.05 -26.64
N ARG A 721 15.06 -30.14 -27.54
CA ARG A 721 15.46 -28.72 -27.47
C ARG A 721 14.90 -28.04 -26.23
N ILE A 722 13.68 -28.41 -25.85
CA ILE A 722 12.96 -27.76 -24.76
C ILE A 722 13.36 -28.36 -23.43
N GLY A 723 13.51 -29.68 -23.35
CA GLY A 723 14.18 -30.33 -22.23
C GLY A 723 15.57 -29.74 -22.01
N PHE A 724 16.33 -29.45 -23.08
CA PHE A 724 17.66 -28.85 -22.95
C PHE A 724 17.61 -27.44 -22.39
N LEU A 725 16.70 -26.59 -22.89
CA LEU A 725 16.50 -25.23 -22.38
C LEU A 725 16.12 -25.24 -20.89
N PHE A 726 15.14 -26.06 -20.51
CA PHE A 726 14.69 -26.17 -19.12
C PHE A 726 15.79 -26.75 -18.22
N SER A 727 16.54 -27.76 -18.68
CA SER A 727 17.66 -28.33 -17.90
C SER A 727 18.81 -27.35 -17.70
N LEU A 728 19.11 -26.47 -18.67
CA LEU A 728 20.04 -25.36 -18.47
C LEU A 728 19.52 -24.37 -17.43
N GLY A 729 18.24 -24.00 -17.51
CA GLY A 729 17.60 -23.11 -16.53
C GLY A 729 17.63 -23.69 -15.12
N LEU A 730 17.29 -24.97 -14.96
CA LEU A 730 17.40 -25.68 -13.69
C LEU A 730 18.85 -25.75 -13.21
N GLY A 731 19.80 -26.04 -14.08
CA GLY A 731 21.22 -26.01 -13.75
C GLY A 731 21.69 -24.65 -13.21
N ALA A 732 21.24 -23.54 -13.81
CA ALA A 732 21.55 -22.19 -13.35
C ALA A 732 20.91 -21.88 -11.98
N VAL A 733 19.62 -22.20 -11.79
CA VAL A 733 18.93 -22.05 -10.49
C VAL A 733 19.64 -22.87 -9.42
N MET A 734 20.14 -24.05 -9.78
CA MET A 734 20.82 -24.92 -8.83
C MET A 734 22.17 -24.40 -8.33
N THR A 735 22.73 -23.39 -8.99
CA THR A 735 23.98 -22.73 -8.56
C THR A 735 23.77 -21.52 -7.64
N LEU A 736 22.51 -21.13 -7.40
CA LEU A 736 22.19 -20.01 -6.52
C LEU A 736 22.32 -20.42 -5.03
N PRO A 737 22.85 -19.54 -4.15
CA PRO A 737 23.09 -19.85 -2.74
C PRO A 737 21.84 -20.32 -1.96
N SER A 738 20.68 -19.72 -2.26
CA SER A 738 19.38 -20.04 -1.64
C SER A 738 18.91 -21.48 -1.90
N TYR A 739 19.53 -22.15 -2.85
CA TYR A 739 19.11 -23.43 -3.39
C TYR A 739 20.07 -24.58 -3.06
N GLY A 740 21.11 -24.37 -2.23
CA GLY A 740 22.15 -25.36 -1.90
C GLY A 740 21.68 -26.69 -1.26
N TYR A 741 20.40 -26.83 -0.94
CA TYR A 741 19.81 -28.00 -0.26
C TYR A 741 19.21 -29.06 -1.20
N PHE A 742 19.70 -29.19 -2.44
CA PHE A 742 19.13 -30.19 -3.36
C PHE A 742 19.39 -31.63 -2.97
N SER A 743 18.44 -32.50 -3.30
CA SER A 743 18.67 -33.94 -3.26
C SER A 743 19.90 -34.31 -4.09
N ARG A 744 20.74 -35.21 -3.58
CA ARG A 744 21.92 -35.74 -4.31
C ARG A 744 21.55 -36.22 -5.73
N ILE A 745 20.31 -36.69 -5.93
CA ILE A 745 19.79 -37.11 -7.24
C ILE A 745 19.82 -35.98 -8.26
N LEU A 746 19.37 -34.78 -7.90
CA LEU A 746 19.33 -33.64 -8.83
C LEU A 746 20.74 -33.17 -9.20
N LEU A 747 21.67 -33.17 -8.24
CA LEU A 747 23.05 -32.73 -8.45
C LEU A 747 23.77 -33.54 -9.54
N TYR A 748 23.45 -34.83 -9.67
CA TYR A 748 24.00 -35.69 -10.72
C TYR A 748 23.11 -35.77 -11.97
N ALA A 749 21.79 -35.86 -11.79
CA ALA A 749 20.87 -36.08 -12.91
C ALA A 749 20.79 -34.87 -13.86
N VAL A 750 20.86 -33.64 -13.34
CA VAL A 750 20.72 -32.43 -14.15
C VAL A 750 21.92 -32.21 -15.09
N PRO A 751 23.19 -32.23 -14.63
CA PRO A 751 24.35 -32.12 -15.53
C PRO A 751 24.42 -33.25 -16.58
N LEU A 752 24.11 -34.49 -16.16
CA LEU A 752 24.06 -35.63 -17.07
C LEU A 752 22.96 -35.47 -18.13
N GLN A 753 21.78 -34.99 -17.73
CA GLN A 753 20.68 -34.74 -18.67
C GLN A 753 21.06 -33.67 -19.70
N ILE A 754 21.71 -32.57 -19.28
CA ILE A 754 22.21 -31.52 -20.19
C ILE A 754 23.16 -32.13 -21.24
N LEU A 755 24.14 -32.93 -20.79
CA LEU A 755 25.09 -33.61 -21.66
C LEU A 755 24.39 -34.58 -22.63
N PHE A 756 23.50 -35.44 -22.13
CA PHE A 756 22.81 -36.43 -22.96
C PHE A 756 21.85 -35.80 -23.96
N LEU A 757 21.16 -34.71 -23.58
CA LEU A 757 20.31 -33.95 -24.50
C LEU A 757 21.10 -33.29 -25.62
N LEU A 758 22.29 -32.72 -25.34
CA LEU A 758 23.19 -32.19 -26.36
C LEU A 758 23.60 -33.27 -27.38
N LEU A 759 24.03 -34.43 -26.87
CA LEU A 759 24.43 -35.55 -27.70
C LEU A 759 23.26 -36.08 -28.52
N LEU A 760 22.08 -36.24 -27.91
CA LEU A 760 20.86 -36.66 -28.59
C LEU A 760 20.42 -35.66 -29.68
N LEU A 761 20.49 -34.35 -29.41
CA LEU A 761 20.16 -33.30 -30.39
C LEU A 761 21.07 -33.35 -31.62
N SER A 762 22.36 -33.58 -31.42
CA SER A 762 23.35 -33.77 -32.49
C SER A 762 23.01 -35.00 -33.33
N MET A 763 22.72 -36.13 -32.69
CA MET A 763 22.38 -37.37 -33.37
C MET A 763 21.05 -37.29 -34.13
N LEU A 764 20.01 -36.70 -33.53
CA LEU A 764 18.72 -36.47 -34.16
C LEU A 764 18.84 -35.57 -35.39
N ARG A 765 19.71 -34.54 -35.35
CA ARG A 765 19.98 -33.69 -36.53
C ARG A 765 20.57 -34.51 -37.68
N ARG A 766 21.54 -35.38 -37.39
CA ARG A 766 22.17 -36.27 -38.39
C ARG A 766 21.15 -37.28 -38.95
N ALA A 767 20.35 -37.91 -38.08
CA ALA A 767 19.32 -38.87 -38.48
C ALA A 767 18.23 -38.24 -39.37
N ILE A 768 17.73 -37.05 -39.01
CA ILE A 768 16.73 -36.32 -39.81
C ILE A 768 17.28 -35.93 -41.19
N LYS A 769 18.55 -35.46 -41.26
CA LYS A 769 19.19 -35.10 -42.55
C LYS A 769 19.32 -36.33 -43.46
N ARG A 770 19.66 -37.49 -42.88
CA ARG A 770 19.81 -38.75 -43.63
C ARG A 770 18.48 -39.32 -44.11
N ASN A 771 17.45 -39.35 -43.26
CA ASN A 771 16.11 -39.80 -43.68
C ASN A 771 15.53 -38.88 -44.76
N ARG A 772 15.74 -37.57 -44.69
CA ARG A 772 15.32 -36.65 -45.78
C ARG A 772 16.02 -36.97 -47.10
N LYS A 773 17.31 -37.32 -47.09
CA LYS A 773 18.04 -37.74 -48.29
C LYS A 773 17.55 -39.08 -48.84
N LEU A 774 17.16 -40.01 -47.97
CA LEU A 774 16.61 -41.31 -48.36
C LEU A 774 15.21 -41.17 -48.95
N ASP A 775 14.34 -40.35 -48.34
CA ASP A 775 13.02 -40.03 -48.89
C ASP A 775 13.15 -39.37 -50.27
N GLN A 776 14.06 -38.39 -50.43
CA GLN A 776 14.33 -37.74 -51.71
C GLN A 776 14.98 -38.66 -52.76
N ALA A 777 15.76 -39.66 -52.34
CA ALA A 777 16.33 -40.65 -53.24
C ALA A 777 15.25 -41.63 -53.72
N ALA A 778 14.41 -42.13 -52.80
CA ALA A 778 13.29 -43.01 -53.13
C ALA A 778 12.28 -42.33 -54.08
N GLU A 779 11.96 -41.06 -53.84
CA GLU A 779 11.07 -40.25 -54.70
C GLU A 779 11.67 -40.04 -56.11
N LYS A 780 13.01 -39.98 -56.23
CA LYS A 780 13.70 -39.96 -57.52
C LYS A 780 13.72 -41.32 -58.22
N THR A 781 13.90 -42.42 -57.50
CA THR A 781 13.89 -43.78 -58.07
C THR A 781 12.48 -44.22 -58.48
N GLU A 782 11.45 -43.78 -57.74
CA GLU A 782 10.04 -44.03 -58.07
C GLU A 782 9.62 -43.25 -59.33
N ASN A 783 10.09 -42.00 -59.46
CA ASN A 783 9.92 -41.23 -60.70
C ASN A 783 10.73 -41.80 -61.88
N SER A 784 11.91 -42.40 -61.66
CA SER A 784 12.67 -43.04 -62.74
C SER A 784 12.04 -44.34 -63.20
N HIS A 785 11.50 -45.15 -62.29
CA HIS A 785 10.77 -46.38 -62.64
C HIS A 785 9.41 -46.11 -63.29
N ASN A 786 8.71 -45.03 -62.92
CA ASN A 786 7.52 -44.61 -63.66
C ASN A 786 7.87 -44.17 -65.09
N ASN A 787 8.98 -43.46 -65.29
CA ASN A 787 9.46 -43.09 -66.63
C ASN A 787 9.96 -44.30 -67.45
N GLU A 788 10.57 -45.31 -66.82
CA GLU A 788 10.95 -46.56 -67.48
C GLU A 788 9.73 -47.43 -67.82
N ALA A 789 8.72 -47.47 -66.96
CA ALA A 789 7.46 -48.16 -67.22
C ALA A 789 6.65 -47.49 -68.34
N GLU A 790 6.63 -46.15 -68.41
CA GLU A 790 6.06 -45.42 -69.55
C GLU A 790 6.83 -45.69 -70.85
N ASN A 791 8.17 -45.70 -70.81
CA ASN A 791 8.98 -46.03 -72.00
C ASN A 791 8.86 -47.49 -72.44
N GLN A 792 8.65 -48.45 -71.53
CA GLN A 792 8.39 -49.85 -71.89
C GLN A 792 6.97 -50.07 -72.43
N ALA A 793 5.99 -49.27 -72.01
CA ALA A 793 4.65 -49.30 -72.59
C ALA A 793 4.63 -48.74 -74.03
N ILE A 794 5.49 -47.77 -74.35
CA ILE A 794 5.59 -47.18 -75.71
C ILE A 794 6.32 -48.09 -76.71
N VAL A 795 7.13 -49.05 -76.25
CA VAL A 795 7.86 -50.01 -77.10
C VAL A 795 7.05 -51.28 -77.41
N LEU A 796 5.94 -51.53 -76.70
CA LEU A 796 5.04 -52.65 -76.97
C LEU A 796 3.83 -52.28 -77.86
N ASP A 797 3.69 -51.03 -78.26
CA ASP A 797 2.65 -50.51 -79.16
C ASP A 797 3.23 -49.96 -80.49
N LYS A 798 4.42 -50.45 -80.87
CA LYS A 798 5.09 -50.30 -82.17
C LYS A 798 5.69 -51.64 -82.57
#